data_AF-A0A939UBD8-F1
#
_entry.id   AF-A0A939UBD8-F1
#
_cell.length_a   1.000
_cell.length_b   1.000
_cell.length_c   1.000
_cell.angle_alpha   90.00
_cell.angle_beta   90.00
_cell.angle_gamma   90.00
#
_symmetry.space_group_name_H-M   'P 1'
#
loop_
_entity.id
_entity.type
_entity.pdbx_description
1 polymer ?
#
loop_
_entity_poly.entity_id
_entity_poly.type
_entity_poly.pdbx_seq_one_letter_code
_entity_poly.pdbx_strand_id
1 'polypeptide(L)'
;MNIRVIRKAIGLLIVDFVIIIGIFILQFRTDSSILKKIGGMQISMARADSPDASPALKNEFEVTYNGITVHSNPQNAIKLVSKDNSVAKELTLLDYTEEEHKLTLQFSDNIDLIFMLEQDNSDSPLTIYADVPKEVTDLYVPYSVGYSMKVQKEEANRIVLEGKKQNWSLHSNELSDNYIHFTYADNLAHYAIYDDTQKFTFDVITELAEAQSSAYAQTIASFTKNLQNAFKASLNDNSFTEQAVVSYIASMANEGNYKQAIEEIPADYKKSAARTYLSAPYLNNLAANDTKLEAYIAESNKAIKNAANTLSLDIFTTSSLAELLCIYPELSVVRTILTNAAAANTEECTVAQASGIVLTFAALAQLNTDYAAMLAPAIEGCIQKITESCSYENNVLTISENDTFVSVVQAVETGIALLRYGQAVGNSTCTKAGRVIINSYISESSSFDLRTLSTIYPMLAYDNQFYPRIVLINSYGKDAVWAWTCAKSIAYNLDAKEGLTLTIDFPLEHTHYVIFKGIPAFEQIFIYDMAFRTDPRFETYNSSGYVYKTDSKTLLLKSRHKSVLENVRMSYTPVVKATPAPAPKPAETEAETPATEAAVTTDGAPATGPSTGSGTAAFGSGTAAFGSGTAASNTETANTTAE
;
A
#
# COMPACT_ATOMS: atom_id res chain seq x y z
N MET A 1 -13.64 -96.77 30.26
CA MET A 1 -12.44 -96.25 29.58
C MET A 1 -11.27 -96.26 30.57
N ASN A 2 -10.18 -96.93 30.24
CA ASN A 2 -9.11 -97.27 31.19
C ASN A 2 -8.37 -95.99 31.63
N ILE A 3 -8.30 -95.68 32.94
CA ILE A 3 -7.71 -94.44 33.49
C ILE A 3 -6.28 -94.20 33.01
N ARG A 4 -5.53 -95.25 32.70
CA ARG A 4 -4.19 -95.18 32.10
C ARG A 4 -4.17 -94.60 30.68
N VAL A 5 -5.21 -94.83 29.89
CA VAL A 5 -5.31 -94.31 28.51
C VAL A 5 -5.63 -92.82 28.54
N ILE A 6 -6.52 -92.39 29.45
CA ILE A 6 -6.86 -90.97 29.63
C ILE A 6 -5.65 -90.17 30.10
N ARG A 7 -4.85 -90.69 31.05
CA ARG A 7 -3.62 -90.04 31.50
C ARG A 7 -2.57 -89.90 30.40
N LYS A 8 -2.44 -90.90 29.52
CA LYS A 8 -1.53 -90.81 28.37
C LYS A 8 -2.01 -89.81 27.32
N ALA A 9 -3.32 -89.76 27.04
CA ALA A 9 -3.89 -88.80 26.10
C ALA A 9 -3.73 -87.35 26.60
N ILE A 10 -4.00 -87.09 27.89
CA ILE A 10 -3.79 -85.76 28.49
C ILE A 10 -2.30 -85.38 28.51
N GLY A 11 -1.40 -86.34 28.81
CA GLY A 11 0.04 -86.10 28.77
C GLY A 11 0.55 -85.70 27.39
N LEU A 12 0.06 -86.36 26.33
CA LEU A 12 0.38 -86.00 24.94
C LEU A 12 -0.16 -84.63 24.55
N LEU A 13 -1.39 -84.31 24.95
CA LEU A 13 -2.00 -83.00 24.67
C LEU A 13 -1.22 -81.84 25.32
N ILE A 14 -0.71 -82.05 26.53
CA ILE A 14 0.16 -81.06 27.21
C ILE A 14 1.48 -80.89 26.46
N VAL A 15 2.09 -81.98 26.00
CA VAL A 15 3.34 -81.93 25.23
C VAL A 15 3.14 -81.21 23.90
N ASP A 16 2.07 -81.53 23.17
CA ASP A 16 1.75 -80.86 21.90
C ASP A 16 1.47 -79.37 22.11
N PHE A 17 0.79 -79.01 23.20
CA PHE A 17 0.56 -77.60 23.55
C PHE A 17 1.87 -76.86 23.86
N VAL A 18 2.81 -77.49 24.56
CA VAL A 18 4.14 -76.93 24.82
C VAL A 18 4.96 -76.79 23.55
N ILE A 19 4.87 -77.75 22.62
CA ILE A 19 5.58 -77.68 21.33
C ILE A 19 5.00 -76.56 20.45
N ILE A 20 3.68 -76.44 20.36
CA ILE A 20 3.02 -75.37 19.60
C ILE A 20 3.38 -74.00 20.17
N ILE A 21 3.34 -73.84 21.50
CA ILE A 21 3.79 -72.61 22.17
C ILE A 21 5.28 -72.36 21.90
N GLY A 22 6.12 -73.40 21.94
CA GLY A 22 7.54 -73.29 21.66
C GLY A 22 7.84 -72.81 20.23
N ILE A 23 7.11 -73.32 19.24
CA ILE A 23 7.22 -72.88 17.84
C ILE A 23 6.72 -71.44 17.69
N PHE A 24 5.62 -71.06 18.35
CA PHE A 24 5.13 -69.68 18.38
C PHE A 24 6.17 -68.74 18.99
N ILE A 25 6.77 -69.08 20.13
CA ILE A 25 7.81 -68.27 20.77
C ILE A 25 9.05 -68.14 19.86
N LEU A 26 9.39 -69.18 19.09
CA LEU A 26 10.50 -69.14 18.13
C LEU A 26 10.20 -68.32 16.86
N GLN A 27 8.96 -68.36 16.35
CA GLN A 27 8.54 -67.54 15.21
C GLN A 27 8.31 -66.07 15.57
N PHE A 28 7.99 -65.77 16.83
CA PHE A 28 7.81 -64.42 17.36
C PHE A 28 8.97 -63.98 18.26
N ARG A 29 10.20 -64.45 17.98
CA ARG A 29 11.40 -63.78 18.48
C ARG A 29 11.55 -62.49 17.68
N THR A 30 10.71 -61.53 18.03
CA THR A 30 10.47 -60.28 17.32
C THR A 30 11.70 -59.41 17.38
N ASP A 31 11.99 -58.75 16.26
CA ASP A 31 12.90 -57.63 16.17
C ASP A 31 12.81 -56.74 17.41
N SER A 32 13.95 -56.35 17.96
CA SER A 32 13.97 -55.47 19.13
C SER A 32 13.44 -54.08 18.74
N SER A 33 12.19 -53.79 19.07
CA SER A 33 11.60 -52.47 18.87
C SER A 33 11.98 -51.52 20.00
N ILE A 34 12.27 -50.28 19.64
CA ILE A 34 12.49 -49.16 20.54
C ILE A 34 11.19 -48.36 20.54
N LEU A 35 10.50 -48.36 21.68
CA LEU A 35 9.29 -47.54 21.89
C LEU A 35 9.61 -46.49 22.95
N LYS A 36 9.43 -45.22 22.59
CA LYS A 36 9.75 -44.08 23.45
C LYS A 36 8.67 -43.02 23.39
N LYS A 37 8.70 -42.13 24.38
CA LYS A 37 7.80 -40.99 24.49
C LYS A 37 8.61 -39.77 24.92
N ILE A 38 8.54 -38.70 24.13
CA ILE A 38 9.16 -37.41 24.42
C ILE A 38 8.05 -36.36 24.40
N GLY A 39 7.68 -35.87 25.58
CA GLY A 39 6.47 -35.09 25.78
C GLY A 39 5.22 -35.79 25.23
N GLY A 40 4.53 -35.16 24.28
CA GLY A 40 3.38 -35.77 23.60
C GLY A 40 3.74 -36.67 22.40
N MET A 41 5.00 -36.69 21.94
CA MET A 41 5.43 -37.52 20.79
C MET A 41 5.55 -38.99 21.18
N GLN A 42 5.01 -39.89 20.35
CA GLN A 42 5.22 -41.32 20.43
C GLN A 42 6.21 -41.73 19.34
N ILE A 43 7.30 -42.38 19.73
CA ILE A 43 8.43 -42.69 18.85
C ILE A 43 8.59 -44.21 18.82
N SER A 44 8.64 -44.77 17.62
CA SER A 44 8.90 -46.18 17.36
C SER A 44 10.07 -46.31 16.39
N MET A 45 11.04 -47.18 16.69
CA MET A 45 12.16 -47.53 15.80
C MET A 45 12.46 -49.02 15.92
N ALA A 46 13.04 -49.64 14.90
CA ALA A 46 13.45 -51.05 14.94
C ALA A 46 14.98 -51.22 14.97
N ARG A 47 15.49 -52.19 15.73
CA ARG A 47 16.91 -52.59 15.70
C ARG A 47 17.12 -53.78 14.78
N ALA A 48 18.27 -53.81 14.13
CA ALA A 48 18.77 -54.99 13.43
C ALA A 48 19.41 -55.97 14.41
N ASP A 49 19.10 -57.26 14.27
CA ASP A 49 19.78 -58.33 14.99
C ASP A 49 21.20 -58.51 14.41
N SER A 50 22.22 -57.92 15.06
CA SER A 50 23.63 -58.13 14.70
C SER A 50 24.38 -58.85 15.83
N PRO A 51 25.13 -59.94 15.56
CA PRO A 51 25.97 -60.64 16.53
C PRO A 51 27.20 -59.84 17.00
N ASP A 52 27.60 -58.78 16.29
CA ASP A 52 28.76 -57.95 16.61
C ASP A 52 28.36 -56.64 17.30
N ALA A 53 29.21 -56.21 18.25
CA ALA A 53 28.95 -55.16 19.23
C ALA A 53 28.71 -53.76 18.64
N SER A 54 27.49 -53.52 18.15
CA SER A 54 26.71 -52.27 18.19
C SER A 54 25.39 -52.55 17.44
N PRO A 55 24.22 -52.50 18.09
CA PRO A 55 22.96 -52.79 17.40
C PRO A 55 22.66 -51.67 16.39
N ALA A 56 22.83 -51.95 15.09
CA ALA A 56 22.46 -51.03 14.02
C ALA A 56 20.93 -50.82 14.00
N LEU A 57 20.47 -49.60 13.70
CA LEU A 57 19.05 -49.33 13.50
C LEU A 57 18.61 -49.86 12.13
N LYS A 58 17.38 -50.38 12.04
CA LYS A 58 16.72 -50.57 10.75
C LYS A 58 16.30 -49.20 10.22
N ASN A 59 16.16 -49.08 8.90
CA ASN A 59 15.63 -47.89 8.25
C ASN A 59 14.10 -47.76 8.42
N GLU A 60 13.64 -47.91 9.65
CA GLU A 60 12.25 -47.98 10.05
C GLU A 60 12.04 -47.12 11.30
N PHE A 61 11.27 -46.04 11.15
CA PHE A 61 10.87 -45.20 12.27
C PHE A 61 9.45 -44.67 12.08
N GLU A 62 8.81 -44.35 13.20
CA GLU A 62 7.55 -43.61 13.26
C GLU A 62 7.62 -42.59 14.40
N VAL A 63 7.26 -41.34 14.12
CA VAL A 63 7.04 -40.28 15.10
C VAL A 63 5.60 -39.83 14.97
N THR A 64 4.78 -40.18 15.95
CA THR A 64 3.35 -39.85 15.99
C THR A 64 3.08 -38.73 16.99
N TYR A 65 2.35 -37.71 16.55
CA TYR A 65 1.91 -36.60 17.39
C TYR A 65 0.54 -36.10 16.95
N ASN A 66 -0.44 -36.07 17.86
CA ASN A 66 -1.78 -35.51 17.64
C ASN A 66 -2.43 -35.84 16.28
N GLY A 67 -2.28 -37.10 15.85
CA GLY A 67 -2.92 -37.63 14.65
C GLY A 67 -2.12 -37.50 13.35
N ILE A 68 -0.90 -36.95 13.35
CA ILE A 68 0.07 -37.08 12.26
C ILE A 68 1.11 -38.12 12.65
N THR A 69 1.55 -38.92 11.69
CA THR A 69 2.69 -39.83 11.84
C THR A 69 3.70 -39.58 10.73
N VAL A 70 4.85 -39.02 11.09
CA VAL A 70 6.03 -38.94 10.21
C VAL A 70 6.76 -40.26 10.29
N HIS A 71 7.06 -40.87 9.15
CA HIS A 71 7.58 -42.23 9.13
C HIS A 71 8.54 -42.49 7.99
N SER A 72 9.32 -43.56 8.15
CA SER A 72 10.10 -44.17 7.06
C SER A 72 10.04 -45.67 7.21
N ASN A 73 9.87 -46.38 6.10
CA ASN A 73 9.94 -47.84 6.01
C ASN A 73 10.42 -48.27 4.61
N PRO A 74 10.68 -49.56 4.35
CA PRO A 74 11.18 -50.01 3.04
C PRO A 74 10.27 -49.70 1.84
N GLN A 75 8.99 -49.39 2.04
CA GLN A 75 8.06 -49.00 0.98
C GLN A 75 7.97 -47.47 0.81
N ASN A 76 8.09 -46.74 1.92
CA ASN A 76 8.03 -45.28 2.01
C ASN A 76 9.29 -44.79 2.71
N ALA A 77 10.44 -44.88 2.04
CA ALA A 77 11.69 -44.35 2.56
C ALA A 77 11.75 -42.82 2.39
N ILE A 78 12.48 -42.13 3.28
CA ILE A 78 12.88 -40.74 3.02
C ILE A 78 13.77 -40.71 1.78
N LYS A 79 13.49 -39.78 0.87
CA LYS A 79 14.19 -39.65 -0.41
C LYS A 79 14.79 -38.26 -0.55
N LEU A 80 15.97 -38.17 -1.15
CA LEU A 80 16.62 -36.92 -1.50
C LEU A 80 16.84 -36.82 -3.01
N VAL A 81 16.79 -35.61 -3.55
CA VAL A 81 17.22 -35.27 -4.90
C VAL A 81 18.34 -34.23 -4.80
N SER A 82 19.42 -34.45 -5.55
CA SER A 82 20.60 -33.56 -5.54
C SER A 82 20.68 -32.75 -6.81
N LYS A 83 21.36 -31.60 -6.77
CA LYS A 83 21.57 -30.74 -7.95
C LYS A 83 22.20 -31.47 -9.14
N ASP A 84 23.09 -32.42 -8.84
CA ASP A 84 23.85 -33.17 -9.85
C ASP A 84 23.12 -34.43 -10.35
N ASN A 85 22.03 -34.84 -9.68
CA ASN A 85 21.29 -36.05 -10.03
C ASN A 85 19.81 -35.91 -9.72
N SER A 86 18.99 -35.86 -10.78
CA SER A 86 17.53 -35.76 -10.69
C SER A 86 16.84 -37.05 -10.25
N VAL A 87 17.58 -38.15 -10.06
CA VAL A 87 17.03 -39.41 -9.54
C VAL A 87 17.00 -39.38 -8.02
N ALA A 88 15.81 -39.59 -7.45
CA ALA A 88 15.60 -39.69 -6.01
C ALA A 88 16.39 -40.86 -5.40
N LYS A 89 17.20 -40.57 -4.39
CA LYS A 89 18.00 -41.54 -3.62
C LYS A 89 17.37 -41.74 -2.25
N GLU A 90 17.20 -43.00 -1.83
CA GLU A 90 16.69 -43.35 -0.50
C GLU A 90 17.76 -43.16 0.58
N LEU A 91 17.35 -42.58 1.70
CA LEU A 91 18.18 -42.36 2.88
C LEU A 91 18.12 -43.54 3.84
N THR A 92 19.23 -43.77 4.55
CA THR A 92 19.31 -44.79 5.60
C THR A 92 19.44 -44.13 6.97
N LEU A 93 18.59 -44.50 7.93
CA LEU A 93 18.71 -44.09 9.33
C LEU A 93 19.99 -44.67 9.95
N LEU A 94 20.84 -43.81 10.49
CA LEU A 94 22.14 -44.17 11.05
C LEU A 94 22.11 -44.18 12.58
N ASP A 95 21.58 -43.11 13.17
CA ASP A 95 21.56 -42.93 14.62
C ASP A 95 20.42 -42.00 15.05
N TYR A 96 20.23 -41.84 16.36
CA TYR A 96 19.33 -40.85 16.94
C TYR A 96 19.88 -40.25 18.23
N THR A 97 19.55 -39.00 18.49
CA THR A 97 19.84 -38.30 19.75
C THR A 97 18.56 -37.78 20.38
N GLU A 98 18.48 -37.82 21.70
CA GLU A 98 17.32 -37.36 22.47
C GLU A 98 17.75 -36.31 23.49
N GLU A 99 16.99 -35.23 23.53
CA GLU A 99 17.12 -34.15 24.49
C GLU A 99 15.73 -33.84 25.08
N GLU A 100 15.66 -32.90 26.02
CA GLU A 100 14.39 -32.44 26.57
C GLU A 100 13.53 -31.83 25.45
N HIS A 101 12.36 -32.43 25.20
CA HIS A 101 11.40 -32.04 24.15
C HIS A 101 11.89 -32.16 22.69
N LYS A 102 13.06 -32.77 22.45
CA LYS A 102 13.67 -32.85 21.13
C LYS A 102 14.13 -34.26 20.79
N LEU A 103 13.84 -34.69 19.56
CA LEU A 103 14.38 -35.90 18.94
C LEU A 103 15.15 -35.50 17.67
N THR A 104 16.37 -35.99 17.51
CA THR A 104 17.14 -35.84 16.27
C THR A 104 17.37 -37.22 15.68
N LEU A 105 16.95 -37.44 14.44
CA LEU A 105 17.22 -38.65 13.66
C LEU A 105 18.28 -38.32 12.61
N GLN A 106 19.38 -39.07 12.62
CA GLN A 106 20.53 -38.83 11.74
C GLN A 106 20.50 -39.83 10.59
N PHE A 107 20.50 -39.33 9.36
CA PHE A 107 20.44 -40.12 8.14
C PHE A 107 21.76 -40.06 7.37
N SER A 108 21.90 -40.96 6.39
CA SER A 108 22.99 -40.88 5.41
C SER A 108 23.01 -39.52 4.70
N ASP A 109 24.13 -39.18 4.06
CA ASP A 109 24.32 -37.93 3.32
C ASP A 109 24.24 -36.65 4.19
N ASN A 110 24.53 -36.77 5.49
CA ASN A 110 24.56 -35.67 6.47
C ASN A 110 23.22 -34.92 6.58
N ILE A 111 22.12 -35.68 6.63
CA ILE A 111 20.79 -35.12 6.81
C ILE A 111 20.28 -35.46 8.21
N ASP A 112 19.90 -34.44 8.96
CA ASP A 112 19.28 -34.61 10.28
C ASP A 112 17.81 -34.20 10.22
N LEU A 113 16.92 -35.05 10.73
CA LEU A 113 15.50 -34.74 10.91
C LEU A 113 15.22 -34.53 12.39
N ILE A 114 14.86 -33.31 12.76
CA ILE A 114 14.76 -32.84 14.13
C ILE A 114 13.30 -32.52 14.46
N PHE A 115 12.77 -33.16 15.50
CA PHE A 115 11.42 -32.94 16.01
C PHE A 115 11.52 -32.20 17.34
N MET A 116 10.80 -31.09 17.50
CA MET A 116 10.83 -30.26 18.70
C MET A 116 9.43 -29.90 19.16
N LEU A 117 9.17 -30.05 20.45
CA LEU A 117 8.00 -29.47 21.12
C LEU A 117 8.42 -28.21 21.87
N GLU A 118 7.61 -27.15 21.81
CA GLU A 118 7.84 -25.94 22.60
C GLU A 118 7.63 -26.17 24.11
N GLN A 119 6.68 -27.04 24.47
CA GLN A 119 6.32 -27.33 25.86
C GLN A 119 5.90 -28.80 26.05
N ASP A 120 5.98 -29.30 27.28
CA ASP A 120 5.51 -30.65 27.64
C ASP A 120 3.99 -30.70 27.88
N ASN A 121 3.22 -30.35 26.86
CA ASN A 121 1.76 -30.47 26.91
C ASN A 121 1.19 -31.00 25.59
N SER A 122 -0.05 -31.50 25.62
CA SER A 122 -0.71 -32.10 24.45
C SER A 122 -1.11 -31.10 23.37
N ASP A 123 -1.02 -29.82 23.68
CA ASP A 123 -1.49 -28.70 22.84
C ASP A 123 -0.30 -27.93 22.24
N SER A 124 0.92 -28.34 22.59
CA SER A 124 2.16 -27.71 22.16
C SER A 124 2.30 -27.84 20.65
N PRO A 125 2.76 -26.80 19.95
CA PRO A 125 3.18 -26.94 18.58
C PRO A 125 4.32 -27.97 18.46
N LEU A 126 4.27 -28.76 17.39
CA LEU A 126 5.37 -29.61 16.94
C LEU A 126 6.05 -28.93 15.76
N THR A 127 7.35 -28.69 15.90
CA THR A 127 8.21 -28.23 14.82
C THR A 127 9.05 -29.39 14.30
N ILE A 128 9.07 -29.56 12.98
CA ILE A 128 9.90 -30.53 12.27
C ILE A 128 10.88 -29.72 11.44
N TYR A 129 12.16 -29.87 11.74
CA TYR A 129 13.25 -29.19 11.07
C TYR A 129 14.14 -30.22 10.36
N ALA A 130 14.55 -29.93 9.14
CA ALA A 130 15.51 -30.75 8.40
C ALA A 130 16.84 -29.99 8.23
N ASP A 131 17.94 -30.49 8.80
CA ASP A 131 19.26 -29.97 8.44
C ASP A 131 19.66 -30.60 7.11
N VAL A 132 19.58 -29.80 6.03
CA VAL A 132 19.76 -30.25 4.65
C VAL A 132 21.00 -29.57 4.07
N PRO A 133 21.94 -30.31 3.44
CA PRO A 133 23.09 -29.71 2.76
C PRO A 133 22.70 -28.89 1.50
N LYS A 134 23.51 -27.88 1.13
CA LYS A 134 23.24 -26.96 -0.01
C LYS A 134 23.14 -27.64 -1.37
N GLU A 135 23.73 -28.82 -1.50
CA GLU A 135 23.78 -29.66 -2.69
C GLU A 135 22.48 -30.44 -2.94
N VAL A 136 21.61 -30.55 -1.93
CA VAL A 136 20.28 -31.16 -2.05
C VAL A 136 19.30 -30.12 -2.58
N THR A 137 18.51 -30.48 -3.59
CA THR A 137 17.40 -29.65 -4.08
C THR A 137 16.15 -29.90 -3.26
N ASP A 138 15.83 -31.19 -3.03
CA ASP A 138 14.58 -31.61 -2.42
C ASP A 138 14.81 -32.81 -1.49
N LEU A 139 14.16 -32.76 -0.33
CA LEU A 139 14.07 -33.85 0.63
C LEU A 139 12.58 -34.17 0.85
N TYR A 140 12.20 -35.42 0.55
CA TYR A 140 10.84 -35.92 0.66
C TYR A 140 10.72 -36.78 1.91
N VAL A 141 9.98 -36.28 2.90
CA VAL A 141 9.76 -36.96 4.19
C VAL A 141 8.32 -37.47 4.25
N PRO A 142 8.10 -38.80 4.27
CA PRO A 142 6.74 -39.35 4.31
C PRO A 142 6.01 -39.01 5.62
N TYR A 143 4.73 -38.66 5.50
CA TYR A 143 3.82 -38.54 6.63
C TYR A 143 2.50 -39.25 6.34
N SER A 144 1.72 -39.48 7.38
CA SER A 144 0.36 -39.99 7.25
C SER A 144 -0.55 -39.39 8.29
N VAL A 145 -1.84 -39.31 7.94
CA VAL A 145 -2.89 -38.83 8.83
C VAL A 145 -3.56 -40.04 9.48
N GLY A 146 -3.57 -40.08 10.81
CA GLY A 146 -4.16 -41.14 11.59
C GLY A 146 -5.69 -41.15 11.47
N TYR A 147 -6.29 -42.35 11.56
CA TYR A 147 -7.74 -42.56 11.39
C TYR A 147 -8.65 -41.76 12.32
N SER A 148 -8.12 -41.21 13.42
CA SER A 148 -8.88 -40.36 14.34
C SER A 148 -9.02 -38.91 13.87
N MET A 149 -8.34 -38.52 12.80
CA MET A 149 -8.36 -37.20 12.20
C MET A 149 -9.09 -37.25 10.86
N LYS A 150 -9.76 -36.15 10.50
CA LYS A 150 -10.39 -35.97 9.19
C LYS A 150 -9.81 -34.74 8.52
N VAL A 151 -9.39 -34.86 7.26
CA VAL A 151 -8.92 -33.71 6.48
C VAL A 151 -10.09 -32.76 6.20
N GLN A 152 -9.97 -31.50 6.63
CA GLN A 152 -10.96 -30.44 6.35
C GLN A 152 -10.56 -29.58 5.16
N LYS A 153 -9.28 -29.21 5.08
CA LYS A 153 -8.71 -28.41 3.99
C LYS A 153 -7.36 -28.98 3.63
N GLU A 154 -7.05 -28.96 2.35
CA GLU A 154 -5.78 -29.41 1.79
C GLU A 154 -5.38 -28.45 0.68
N GLU A 155 -4.25 -27.78 0.88
CA GLU A 155 -3.64 -26.78 0.02
C GLU A 155 -2.18 -27.22 -0.24
N ALA A 156 -1.51 -26.59 -1.21
CA ALA A 156 -0.16 -27.00 -1.62
C ALA A 156 0.89 -26.94 -0.49
N ASN A 157 0.68 -26.12 0.53
CA ASN A 157 1.61 -25.88 1.63
C ASN A 157 0.97 -26.11 3.02
N ARG A 158 -0.31 -26.50 3.07
CA ARG A 158 -1.09 -26.58 4.30
C ARG A 158 -2.15 -27.67 4.26
N ILE A 159 -2.28 -28.40 5.36
CA ILE A 159 -3.40 -29.32 5.59
C ILE A 159 -4.01 -29.10 6.97
N VAL A 160 -5.33 -28.93 7.01
CA VAL A 160 -6.10 -28.75 8.25
C VAL A 160 -6.80 -30.07 8.59
N LEU A 161 -6.56 -30.56 9.81
CA LEU A 161 -7.06 -31.81 10.35
C LEU A 161 -8.07 -31.56 11.47
N GLU A 162 -9.27 -32.10 11.32
CA GLU A 162 -10.30 -32.13 12.35
C GLU A 162 -10.06 -33.28 13.31
N GLY A 163 -9.75 -32.93 14.55
CA GLY A 163 -9.64 -33.87 15.66
C GLY A 163 -10.86 -33.84 16.58
N LYS A 164 -10.96 -34.82 17.48
CA LYS A 164 -12.09 -34.92 18.43
C LYS A 164 -12.19 -33.77 19.44
N LYS A 165 -11.07 -33.10 19.74
CA LYS A 165 -10.97 -32.05 20.77
C LYS A 165 -10.67 -30.69 20.17
N GLN A 166 -9.72 -30.65 19.25
CA GLN A 166 -9.28 -29.46 18.55
C GLN A 166 -8.92 -29.83 17.11
N ASN A 167 -8.98 -28.84 16.24
CA ASN A 167 -8.45 -28.93 14.91
C ASN A 167 -6.95 -28.62 14.96
N TRP A 168 -6.21 -29.10 13.98
CA TRP A 168 -4.78 -28.90 13.86
C TRP A 168 -4.43 -28.53 12.42
N SER A 169 -3.36 -27.77 12.23
CA SER A 169 -2.86 -27.43 10.90
C SER A 169 -1.40 -27.85 10.79
N LEU A 170 -1.07 -28.61 9.74
CA LEU A 170 0.31 -28.87 9.32
C LEU A 170 0.64 -27.92 8.17
N HIS A 171 1.65 -27.09 8.37
CA HIS A 171 2.21 -26.20 7.35
C HIS A 171 3.63 -26.64 7.01
N SER A 172 3.99 -26.54 5.74
CA SER A 172 5.36 -26.70 5.22
C SER A 172 5.54 -25.78 4.01
N ASN A 173 6.71 -25.78 3.37
CA ASN A 173 6.90 -25.15 2.07
C ASN A 173 6.00 -25.77 1.00
N GLU A 174 6.03 -27.10 0.92
CA GLU A 174 5.21 -27.88 0.01
C GLU A 174 4.81 -29.20 0.69
N LEU A 175 3.55 -29.59 0.46
CA LEU A 175 2.93 -30.84 0.85
C LEU A 175 2.35 -31.47 -0.41
N SER A 176 2.78 -32.69 -0.74
CA SER A 176 2.23 -33.42 -1.88
C SER A 176 2.34 -34.92 -1.68
N ASP A 177 1.36 -35.70 -2.16
CA ASP A 177 1.39 -37.17 -2.18
C ASP A 177 1.77 -37.85 -0.84
N ASN A 178 1.39 -37.24 0.30
CA ASN A 178 1.77 -37.66 1.66
C ASN A 178 3.26 -37.51 1.99
N TYR A 179 3.94 -36.54 1.37
CA TYR A 179 5.29 -36.12 1.69
C TYR A 179 5.29 -34.67 2.18
N ILE A 180 6.13 -34.42 3.19
CA ILE A 180 6.58 -33.09 3.57
C ILE A 180 7.84 -32.82 2.76
N HIS A 181 7.85 -31.73 2.00
CA HIS A 181 8.97 -31.34 1.16
C HIS A 181 9.83 -30.32 1.91
N PHE A 182 11.13 -30.59 1.98
CA PHE A 182 12.12 -29.67 2.53
C PHE A 182 13.19 -29.36 1.49
N THR A 183 13.70 -28.13 1.51
CA THR A 183 14.84 -27.69 0.69
C THR A 183 15.90 -27.07 1.61
N TYR A 184 17.06 -26.69 1.05
CA TYR A 184 18.05 -25.91 1.82
C TYR A 184 17.49 -24.58 2.35
N ALA A 185 16.61 -23.92 1.59
CA ALA A 185 16.05 -22.62 1.95
C ALA A 185 14.82 -22.76 2.87
N ASP A 186 14.02 -23.80 2.64
CA ASP A 186 12.75 -24.04 3.31
C ASP A 186 12.76 -25.42 3.98
N ASN A 187 13.29 -25.45 5.19
CA ASN A 187 13.60 -26.67 5.93
C ASN A 187 12.78 -26.85 7.22
N LEU A 188 11.62 -26.20 7.29
CA LEU A 188 10.76 -26.17 8.46
C LEU A 188 9.34 -26.59 8.10
N ALA A 189 8.76 -27.48 8.92
CA ALA A 189 7.34 -27.78 8.93
C ALA A 189 6.81 -27.62 10.35
N HIS A 190 5.59 -27.12 10.48
CA HIS A 190 5.00 -26.77 11.76
C HIS A 190 3.60 -27.35 11.88
N TYR A 191 3.33 -28.02 13.01
CA TYR A 191 2.05 -28.63 13.31
C TYR A 191 1.50 -28.12 14.63
N ALA A 192 0.44 -27.33 14.57
CA ALA A 192 -0.12 -26.62 15.72
C ALA A 192 -1.66 -26.67 15.72
N ILE A 193 -2.26 -26.26 16.83
CA ILE A 193 -3.72 -26.13 16.93
C ILE A 193 -4.21 -25.14 15.87
N TYR A 194 -5.21 -25.57 15.10
CA TYR A 194 -5.92 -24.74 14.15
C TYR A 194 -7.13 -24.13 14.85
N ASP A 195 -7.11 -22.82 15.02
CA ASP A 195 -8.23 -22.04 15.51
C ASP A 195 -8.76 -21.20 14.34
N ASP A 196 -9.93 -21.56 13.82
CA ASP A 196 -10.58 -20.81 12.74
C ASP A 196 -11.11 -19.43 13.20
N THR A 197 -11.06 -19.16 14.50
CA THR A 197 -11.39 -17.87 15.10
C THR A 197 -10.17 -16.98 15.32
N GLN A 198 -8.95 -17.54 15.28
CA GLN A 198 -7.71 -16.77 15.42
C GLN A 198 -7.39 -16.06 14.10
N LYS A 199 -8.18 -15.03 13.83
CA LYS A 199 -7.97 -14.12 12.70
C LYS A 199 -6.68 -13.34 12.93
N PHE A 200 -5.92 -13.12 11.85
CA PHE A 200 -4.83 -12.17 11.85
C PHE A 200 -5.29 -10.82 12.42
N THR A 201 -4.49 -10.22 13.28
CA THR A 201 -4.64 -8.83 13.73
C THR A 201 -3.31 -8.12 13.59
N PHE A 202 -3.32 -6.81 13.38
CA PHE A 202 -2.05 -6.07 13.26
C PHE A 202 -1.20 -6.10 14.52
N ASP A 203 -1.77 -6.35 15.70
CA ASP A 203 -1.02 -6.41 16.94
C ASP A 203 0.06 -7.50 16.91
N VAL A 204 -0.19 -8.62 16.22
CA VAL A 204 0.74 -9.77 16.15
C VAL A 204 2.05 -9.45 15.42
N ILE A 205 2.07 -8.41 14.59
CA ILE A 205 3.24 -8.02 13.80
C ILE A 205 3.94 -6.75 14.33
N THR A 206 3.42 -6.14 15.40
CA THR A 206 3.93 -4.86 15.91
C THR A 206 5.32 -4.93 16.56
N GLU A 207 5.73 -6.13 17.01
CA GLU A 207 7.01 -6.34 17.68
C GLU A 207 8.08 -6.96 16.76
N LEU A 208 7.76 -7.15 15.47
CA LEU A 208 8.71 -7.61 14.47
C LEU A 208 9.82 -6.57 14.22
N ALA A 209 10.98 -7.03 13.75
CA ALA A 209 12.08 -6.15 13.38
C ALA A 209 11.68 -5.22 12.22
N GLU A 210 10.86 -5.71 11.31
CA GLU A 210 10.30 -5.02 10.15
C GLU A 210 9.32 -3.90 10.56
N ALA A 211 8.79 -3.91 11.77
CA ALA A 211 7.94 -2.83 12.28
C ALA A 211 8.75 -1.57 12.70
N GLN A 212 10.06 -1.71 12.84
CA GLN A 212 10.93 -0.66 13.34
C GLN A 212 11.15 0.43 12.30
N SER A 213 11.22 1.69 12.76
CA SER A 213 11.44 2.84 11.88
C SER A 213 12.81 2.79 11.18
N SER A 214 13.81 2.18 11.80
CA SER A 214 15.15 1.99 11.22
C SER A 214 15.16 1.00 10.07
N ALA A 215 14.49 -0.15 10.23
CA ALA A 215 14.34 -1.15 9.18
C ALA A 215 13.60 -0.55 7.98
N TYR A 216 12.48 0.13 8.23
CA TYR A 216 11.76 0.87 7.20
C TYR A 216 12.66 1.86 6.44
N ALA A 217 13.40 2.72 7.15
CA ALA A 217 14.29 3.70 6.52
C ALA A 217 15.38 3.04 5.65
N GLN A 218 15.95 1.92 6.08
CA GLN A 218 16.94 1.16 5.32
C GLN A 218 16.34 0.54 4.05
N THR A 219 15.13 -0.01 4.15
CA THR A 219 14.40 -0.55 3.00
C THR A 219 14.11 0.54 1.98
N ILE A 220 13.59 1.71 2.40
CA ILE A 220 13.32 2.84 1.49
C ILE A 220 14.61 3.35 0.83
N ALA A 221 15.71 3.44 1.57
CA ALA A 221 17.00 3.85 1.01
C ALA A 221 17.50 2.85 -0.06
N SER A 222 17.38 1.54 0.22
CA SER A 222 17.76 0.48 -0.72
C SER A 222 16.89 0.50 -1.99
N PHE A 223 15.56 0.62 -1.81
CA PHE A 223 14.60 0.79 -2.90
C PHE A 223 14.95 2.01 -3.78
N THR A 224 15.23 3.15 -3.16
CA THR A 224 15.56 4.40 -3.87
C THR A 224 16.84 4.25 -4.68
N LYS A 225 17.85 3.59 -4.12
CA LYS A 225 19.10 3.29 -4.83
C LYS A 225 18.87 2.34 -6.02
N ASN A 226 18.01 1.33 -5.85
CA ASN A 226 17.63 0.42 -6.94
C ASN A 226 16.93 1.16 -8.08
N LEU A 227 15.99 2.06 -7.78
CA LEU A 227 15.36 2.95 -8.77
C LEU A 227 16.41 3.78 -9.54
N GLN A 228 17.32 4.45 -8.82
CA GLN A 228 18.36 5.28 -9.45
C GLN A 228 19.27 4.46 -10.37
N ASN A 229 19.69 3.28 -9.92
CA ASN A 229 20.53 2.38 -10.72
C ASN A 229 19.80 1.86 -11.96
N ALA A 230 18.54 1.43 -11.80
CA ALA A 230 17.70 0.95 -12.90
C ALA A 230 17.45 2.05 -13.95
N PHE A 231 17.23 3.30 -13.51
CA PHE A 231 17.10 4.43 -14.42
C PHE A 231 18.40 4.70 -15.18
N LYS A 232 19.55 4.73 -14.49
CA LYS A 232 20.84 4.94 -15.15
C LYS A 232 21.15 3.84 -16.18
N ALA A 233 20.77 2.60 -15.90
CA ALA A 233 20.92 1.48 -16.82
C ALA A 233 20.08 1.66 -18.10
N SER A 234 18.83 2.16 -17.98
CA SER A 234 17.92 2.37 -19.12
C SER A 234 18.25 3.60 -19.98
N LEU A 235 19.19 4.44 -19.57
CA LEU A 235 19.71 5.52 -20.42
C LEU A 235 20.43 4.97 -21.67
N ASN A 236 20.99 3.76 -21.62
CA ASN A 236 21.76 3.19 -22.71
C ASN A 236 20.90 2.80 -23.93
N ASP A 237 19.67 2.37 -23.69
CA ASP A 237 18.73 1.92 -24.73
C ASP A 237 17.50 2.84 -24.86
N ASN A 238 17.46 3.93 -24.08
CA ASN A 238 16.35 4.89 -23.98
C ASN A 238 15.00 4.22 -23.63
N SER A 239 15.02 3.14 -22.85
CA SER A 239 13.82 2.36 -22.47
C SER A 239 13.07 2.91 -21.25
N PHE A 240 13.09 4.22 -21.01
CA PHE A 240 12.48 4.85 -19.83
C PHE A 240 11.21 5.66 -20.15
N THR A 241 10.34 5.79 -19.15
CA THR A 241 9.10 6.59 -19.22
C THR A 241 9.28 7.96 -18.56
N GLU A 242 8.31 8.87 -18.75
CA GLU A 242 8.31 10.15 -18.02
C GLU A 242 8.20 9.95 -16.50
N GLN A 243 7.42 8.97 -16.06
CA GLN A 243 7.32 8.58 -14.66
C GLN A 243 8.70 8.20 -14.10
N ALA A 244 9.51 7.44 -14.86
CA ALA A 244 10.86 7.06 -14.45
C ALA A 244 11.81 8.26 -14.37
N VAL A 245 11.74 9.19 -15.33
CA VAL A 245 12.53 10.43 -15.32
C VAL A 245 12.20 11.27 -14.08
N VAL A 246 10.91 11.42 -13.77
CA VAL A 246 10.47 12.25 -12.64
C VAL A 246 10.82 11.60 -11.30
N SER A 247 10.60 10.29 -11.14
CA SER A 247 11.01 9.56 -9.94
C SER A 247 12.54 9.62 -9.74
N TYR A 248 13.31 9.54 -10.82
CA TYR A 248 14.77 9.71 -10.77
C TYR A 248 15.19 11.12 -10.35
N ILE A 249 14.65 12.17 -10.99
CA ILE A 249 14.99 13.56 -10.64
C ILE A 249 14.61 13.84 -9.19
N ALA A 250 13.40 13.45 -8.77
CA ALA A 250 12.93 13.67 -7.40
C ALA A 250 13.80 12.95 -6.36
N SER A 251 14.20 11.70 -6.61
CA SER A 251 15.06 10.95 -5.67
C SER A 251 16.43 11.58 -5.53
N MET A 252 17.09 11.89 -6.64
CA MET A 252 18.39 12.55 -6.65
C MET A 252 18.32 13.95 -6.02
N ALA A 253 17.24 14.70 -6.27
CA ALA A 253 17.04 16.03 -5.70
C ALA A 253 16.91 15.99 -4.17
N ASN A 254 16.22 14.98 -3.63
CA ASN A 254 16.08 14.78 -2.19
C ASN A 254 17.43 14.53 -1.49
N GLU A 255 18.38 13.94 -2.22
CA GLU A 255 19.76 13.70 -1.76
C GLU A 255 20.69 14.90 -2.03
N GLY A 256 20.16 16.04 -2.52
CA GLY A 256 20.96 17.23 -2.84
C GLY A 256 21.64 17.20 -4.21
N ASN A 257 21.40 16.17 -5.02
CA ASN A 257 22.03 15.96 -6.33
C ASN A 257 21.17 16.46 -7.50
N TYR A 258 20.36 17.51 -7.29
CA TYR A 258 19.43 18.04 -8.31
C TYR A 258 20.12 18.38 -9.63
N LYS A 259 21.25 19.10 -9.58
CA LYS A 259 22.01 19.49 -10.79
C LYS A 259 22.41 18.28 -11.62
N GLN A 260 23.03 17.29 -10.97
CA GLN A 260 23.47 16.05 -11.62
C GLN A 260 22.29 15.34 -12.27
N ALA A 261 21.17 15.22 -11.55
CA ALA A 261 19.98 14.56 -12.07
C ALA A 261 19.48 15.20 -13.36
N ILE A 262 19.39 16.53 -13.41
CA ILE A 262 18.97 17.26 -14.60
C ILE A 262 19.98 17.10 -15.74
N GLU A 263 21.29 17.14 -15.46
CA GLU A 263 22.34 17.01 -16.48
C GLU A 263 22.34 15.62 -17.14
N GLU A 264 22.08 14.56 -16.39
CA GLU A 264 22.05 13.17 -16.88
C GLU A 264 20.84 12.86 -17.78
N ILE A 265 19.75 13.64 -17.73
CA ILE A 265 18.61 13.42 -18.61
C ILE A 265 18.99 13.72 -20.08
N PRO A 266 18.74 12.80 -21.03
CA PRO A 266 19.10 12.96 -22.43
C PRO A 266 18.52 14.23 -23.08
N ALA A 267 19.34 14.90 -23.91
CA ALA A 267 18.95 16.14 -24.57
C ALA A 267 17.73 15.99 -25.50
N ASP A 268 17.60 14.83 -26.15
CA ASP A 268 16.47 14.53 -27.03
C ASP A 268 15.18 14.34 -26.24
N TYR A 269 15.25 13.71 -25.06
CA TYR A 269 14.12 13.62 -24.15
C TYR A 269 13.69 15.00 -23.66
N LYS A 270 14.63 15.86 -23.25
CA LYS A 270 14.36 17.25 -22.84
C LYS A 270 13.67 18.09 -23.92
N LYS A 271 13.76 17.71 -25.19
CA LYS A 271 13.11 18.39 -26.32
C LYS A 271 11.87 17.65 -26.82
N SER A 272 11.57 16.48 -26.28
CA SER A 272 10.47 15.64 -26.73
C SER A 272 9.12 16.29 -26.47
N ALA A 273 8.27 16.29 -27.50
CA ALA A 273 6.87 16.71 -27.42
C ALA A 273 5.97 15.65 -26.73
N ALA A 274 6.49 14.44 -26.51
CA ALA A 274 5.77 13.37 -25.83
C ALA A 274 5.61 13.63 -24.32
N ARG A 275 6.52 14.42 -23.72
CA ARG A 275 6.46 14.82 -22.30
C ARG A 275 5.13 15.49 -21.95
N THR A 276 4.69 15.31 -20.72
CA THR A 276 3.43 15.84 -20.21
C THR A 276 3.68 16.88 -19.13
N TYR A 277 2.62 17.23 -18.40
CA TYR A 277 2.72 18.08 -17.22
C TYR A 277 3.62 17.48 -16.13
N LEU A 278 3.80 16.16 -16.10
CA LEU A 278 4.53 15.47 -15.04
C LEU A 278 5.98 15.95 -14.92
N SER A 279 6.75 16.01 -16.02
CA SER A 279 8.14 16.50 -15.98
C SER A 279 8.29 18.02 -16.13
N ALA A 280 7.19 18.73 -16.38
CA ALA A 280 7.20 20.17 -16.67
C ALA A 280 7.89 21.01 -15.58
N PRO A 281 7.73 20.73 -14.27
CA PRO A 281 8.37 21.52 -13.22
C PRO A 281 9.91 21.57 -13.26
N TYR A 282 10.54 20.57 -13.89
CA TYR A 282 11.99 20.52 -14.04
C TYR A 282 12.46 20.90 -15.44
N LEU A 283 11.73 20.49 -16.46
CA LEU A 283 12.27 20.40 -17.81
C LEU A 283 11.60 21.33 -18.83
N ASN A 284 10.88 22.38 -18.41
CA ASN A 284 10.24 23.40 -19.28
C ASN A 284 9.03 22.93 -20.13
N ASN A 285 8.65 23.77 -21.09
CA ASN A 285 7.55 23.63 -22.04
C ASN A 285 6.18 23.79 -21.39
N LEU A 286 6.10 24.77 -20.47
CA LEU A 286 4.91 25.03 -19.66
C LEU A 286 3.66 25.27 -20.50
N ALA A 287 3.76 26.02 -21.60
CA ALA A 287 2.59 26.37 -22.39
C ALA A 287 1.88 25.14 -23.00
N ALA A 288 2.66 24.19 -23.56
CA ALA A 288 2.13 22.97 -24.16
C ALA A 288 1.76 21.92 -23.09
N ASN A 289 2.56 21.81 -22.03
CA ASN A 289 2.32 20.85 -20.96
C ASN A 289 1.13 21.25 -20.08
N ASP A 290 0.85 22.55 -19.94
CA ASP A 290 -0.36 23.05 -19.27
C ASP A 290 -1.65 22.59 -19.96
N THR A 291 -1.70 22.53 -21.29
CA THR A 291 -2.87 21.98 -21.99
C THR A 291 -3.10 20.50 -21.65
N LYS A 292 -2.02 19.73 -21.44
CA LYS A 292 -2.11 18.34 -20.99
C LYS A 292 -2.54 18.24 -19.52
N LEU A 293 -2.09 19.18 -18.66
CA LEU A 293 -2.56 19.28 -17.28
C LEU A 293 -4.06 19.63 -17.22
N GLU A 294 -4.52 20.58 -18.04
CA GLU A 294 -5.92 20.96 -18.13
C GLU A 294 -6.80 19.78 -18.56
N ALA A 295 -6.33 18.97 -19.53
CA ALA A 295 -7.02 17.73 -19.93
C ALA A 295 -7.09 16.70 -18.80
N TYR A 296 -6.00 16.51 -18.05
CA TYR A 296 -5.98 15.63 -16.88
C TYR A 296 -6.98 16.10 -15.81
N ILE A 297 -6.95 17.37 -15.43
CA ILE A 297 -7.89 17.93 -14.43
C ILE A 297 -9.34 17.84 -14.91
N ALA A 298 -9.61 18.06 -16.20
CA ALA A 298 -10.95 17.93 -16.76
C ALA A 298 -11.47 16.48 -16.67
N GLU A 299 -10.64 15.48 -16.99
CA GLU A 299 -11.04 14.07 -16.88
C GLU A 299 -11.19 13.64 -15.41
N SER A 300 -10.30 14.08 -14.52
CA SER A 300 -10.46 13.85 -13.07
C SER A 300 -11.76 14.45 -12.55
N ASN A 301 -12.11 15.67 -12.96
CA ASN A 301 -13.37 16.31 -12.56
C ASN A 301 -14.59 15.53 -13.05
N LYS A 302 -14.53 15.01 -14.26
CA LYS A 302 -15.59 14.16 -14.82
C LYS A 302 -15.71 12.83 -14.06
N ALA A 303 -14.59 12.21 -13.69
CA ALA A 303 -14.57 11.00 -12.88
C ALA A 303 -15.17 11.23 -11.49
N ILE A 304 -14.80 12.32 -10.81
CA ILE A 304 -15.37 12.76 -9.52
C ILE A 304 -16.89 12.93 -9.64
N LYS A 305 -17.36 13.67 -10.65
CA LYS A 305 -18.79 13.87 -10.88
C LYS A 305 -19.54 12.57 -11.16
N ASN A 306 -18.94 11.68 -11.94
CA ASN A 306 -19.53 10.37 -12.24
C ASN A 306 -19.62 9.49 -10.98
N ALA A 307 -18.58 9.46 -10.16
CA ALA A 307 -18.56 8.71 -8.91
C ALA A 307 -19.62 9.22 -7.93
N ALA A 308 -19.82 10.54 -7.83
CA ALA A 308 -20.89 11.11 -7.02
C ALA A 308 -22.30 10.70 -7.50
N ASN A 309 -22.51 10.58 -8.81
CA ASN A 309 -23.79 10.19 -9.39
C ASN A 309 -24.07 8.67 -9.29
N THR A 310 -23.03 7.85 -9.39
CA THR A 310 -23.11 6.37 -9.40
C THR A 310 -22.88 5.75 -8.03
N LEU A 311 -22.47 6.55 -7.04
CA LEU A 311 -22.06 6.12 -5.70
C LEU A 311 -20.87 5.13 -5.73
N SER A 312 -20.07 5.13 -6.80
CA SER A 312 -18.91 4.23 -6.94
C SER A 312 -17.77 4.63 -6.00
N LEU A 313 -17.20 3.65 -5.31
CA LEU A 313 -16.02 3.78 -4.47
C LEU A 313 -14.71 3.71 -5.26
N ASP A 314 -14.75 3.35 -6.56
CA ASP A 314 -13.53 3.19 -7.38
C ASP A 314 -12.74 4.49 -7.50
N ILE A 315 -13.40 5.64 -7.33
CA ILE A 315 -12.72 6.94 -7.31
C ILE A 315 -11.62 7.01 -6.25
N PHE A 316 -11.76 6.30 -5.12
CA PHE A 316 -10.77 6.26 -4.04
C PHE A 316 -9.48 5.54 -4.42
N THR A 317 -9.47 4.78 -5.51
CA THR A 317 -8.25 4.18 -6.08
C THR A 317 -7.44 5.17 -6.92
N THR A 318 -7.97 6.39 -7.15
CA THR A 318 -7.28 7.43 -7.91
C THR A 318 -6.20 8.09 -7.08
N SER A 319 -4.97 8.13 -7.60
CA SER A 319 -3.86 8.84 -6.97
C SER A 319 -4.18 10.33 -6.77
N SER A 320 -3.78 10.89 -5.63
CA SER A 320 -4.00 12.30 -5.28
C SER A 320 -5.47 12.76 -5.23
N LEU A 321 -6.39 11.84 -4.92
CA LEU A 321 -7.82 12.17 -4.79
C LEU A 321 -8.06 13.28 -3.76
N ALA A 322 -7.38 13.26 -2.61
CA ALA A 322 -7.57 14.26 -1.57
C ALA A 322 -7.28 15.69 -2.08
N GLU A 323 -6.16 15.87 -2.78
CA GLU A 323 -5.79 17.14 -3.40
C GLU A 323 -6.80 17.55 -4.48
N LEU A 324 -7.23 16.61 -5.32
CA LEU A 324 -8.24 16.85 -6.36
C LEU A 324 -9.58 17.30 -5.77
N LEU A 325 -10.04 16.69 -4.68
CA LEU A 325 -11.26 17.09 -3.98
C LEU A 325 -11.14 18.50 -3.39
N CYS A 326 -9.98 18.87 -2.86
CA CYS A 326 -9.73 20.20 -2.31
C CYS A 326 -9.71 21.31 -3.37
N ILE A 327 -9.42 21.00 -4.63
CA ILE A 327 -9.46 21.95 -5.74
C ILE A 327 -10.73 21.83 -6.61
N TYR A 328 -11.64 20.91 -6.27
CA TYR A 328 -12.85 20.67 -7.04
C TYR A 328 -13.88 21.80 -6.84
N PRO A 329 -14.50 22.34 -7.91
CA PRO A 329 -15.30 23.55 -7.81
C PRO A 329 -16.70 23.37 -7.20
N GLU A 330 -17.31 22.17 -7.30
CA GLU A 330 -18.67 21.94 -6.78
C GLU A 330 -18.65 21.22 -5.42
N LEU A 331 -18.72 21.99 -4.32
CA LEU A 331 -18.66 21.46 -2.94
C LEU A 331 -19.72 20.40 -2.62
N SER A 332 -20.90 20.48 -3.23
CA SER A 332 -21.96 19.49 -3.03
C SER A 332 -21.56 18.11 -3.55
N VAL A 333 -20.85 18.04 -4.68
CA VAL A 333 -20.35 16.79 -5.28
C VAL A 333 -19.29 16.17 -4.37
N VAL A 334 -18.36 16.97 -3.85
CA VAL A 334 -17.35 16.51 -2.89
C VAL A 334 -18.01 15.93 -1.65
N ARG A 335 -18.97 16.66 -1.07
CA ARG A 335 -19.74 16.17 0.10
C ARG A 335 -20.41 14.84 -0.20
N THR A 336 -21.08 14.71 -1.35
CA THR A 336 -21.72 13.45 -1.77
C THR A 336 -20.74 12.28 -1.79
N ILE A 337 -19.56 12.42 -2.41
CA ILE A 337 -18.55 11.35 -2.44
C ILE A 337 -18.13 10.93 -1.04
N LEU A 338 -17.79 11.90 -0.18
CA LEU A 338 -17.31 11.62 1.16
C LEU A 338 -18.40 10.98 2.03
N THR A 339 -19.65 11.48 1.97
CA THR A 339 -20.76 10.91 2.74
C THR A 339 -21.19 9.52 2.23
N ASN A 340 -21.07 9.28 0.93
CA ASN A 340 -21.38 7.96 0.36
C ASN A 340 -20.37 6.92 0.83
N ALA A 341 -19.07 7.25 0.79
CA ALA A 341 -18.03 6.37 1.31
C ALA A 341 -18.21 6.12 2.83
N ALA A 342 -18.57 7.16 3.59
CA ALA A 342 -18.86 7.05 5.02
C ALA A 342 -20.03 6.12 5.35
N ALA A 343 -20.98 5.95 4.42
CA ALA A 343 -22.17 5.10 4.57
C ALA A 343 -22.04 3.75 3.84
N ALA A 344 -20.91 3.47 3.20
CA ALA A 344 -20.71 2.25 2.43
C ALA A 344 -20.60 1.02 3.32
N ASN A 345 -21.04 -0.14 2.81
CA ASN A 345 -20.74 -1.42 3.43
C ASN A 345 -19.27 -1.78 3.22
N THR A 346 -18.43 -1.55 4.22
CA THR A 346 -16.97 -1.74 4.10
C THR A 346 -16.56 -3.21 3.96
N GLU A 347 -17.43 -4.17 4.31
CA GLU A 347 -17.16 -5.60 4.10
C GLU A 347 -17.11 -5.96 2.60
N GLU A 348 -17.92 -5.25 1.79
CA GLU A 348 -18.00 -5.42 0.34
C GLU A 348 -16.93 -4.63 -0.43
N CYS A 349 -16.19 -3.74 0.25
CA CYS A 349 -15.07 -3.02 -0.38
C CYS A 349 -13.98 -3.99 -0.83
N THR A 350 -13.33 -3.66 -1.94
CA THR A 350 -12.04 -4.28 -2.28
C THR A 350 -10.92 -3.74 -1.39
N VAL A 351 -9.79 -4.45 -1.30
CA VAL A 351 -8.58 -3.99 -0.60
C VAL A 351 -8.12 -2.64 -1.16
N ALA A 352 -8.22 -2.46 -2.49
CA ALA A 352 -7.88 -1.22 -3.17
C ALA A 352 -8.77 -0.05 -2.71
N GLN A 353 -10.09 -0.26 -2.68
CA GLN A 353 -11.06 0.76 -2.23
C GLN A 353 -10.87 1.10 -0.75
N ALA A 354 -10.72 0.10 0.12
CA ALA A 354 -10.49 0.29 1.54
C ALA A 354 -9.19 1.07 1.80
N SER A 355 -8.09 0.69 1.13
CA SER A 355 -6.81 1.38 1.21
C SER A 355 -6.91 2.82 0.71
N GLY A 356 -7.62 3.04 -0.40
CA GLY A 356 -7.86 4.36 -0.98
C GLY A 356 -8.65 5.30 -0.07
N ILE A 357 -9.69 4.80 0.60
CA ILE A 357 -10.48 5.56 1.58
C ILE A 357 -9.61 5.97 2.77
N VAL A 358 -8.85 5.02 3.34
CA VAL A 358 -7.95 5.27 4.48
C VAL A 358 -6.86 6.28 4.10
N LEU A 359 -6.23 6.13 2.93
CA LEU A 359 -5.21 7.05 2.44
C LEU A 359 -5.77 8.46 2.18
N THR A 360 -6.97 8.54 1.59
CA THR A 360 -7.65 9.82 1.34
C THR A 360 -7.98 10.54 2.63
N PHE A 361 -8.47 9.82 3.65
CA PHE A 361 -8.68 10.38 4.98
C PHE A 361 -7.38 10.92 5.58
N ALA A 362 -6.29 10.13 5.53
CA ALA A 362 -5.00 10.54 6.09
C ALA A 362 -4.45 11.81 5.42
N ALA A 363 -4.63 11.95 4.11
CA ALA A 363 -4.25 13.17 3.38
C ALA A 363 -5.17 14.36 3.72
N LEU A 364 -6.49 14.15 3.78
CA LEU A 364 -7.45 15.18 4.15
C LEU A 364 -7.29 15.66 5.58
N ALA A 365 -6.85 14.82 6.51
CA ALA A 365 -6.57 15.23 7.89
C ALA A 365 -5.56 16.39 7.97
N GLN A 366 -4.70 16.53 6.95
CA GLN A 366 -3.76 17.65 6.82
C GLN A 366 -4.29 18.77 5.92
N LEU A 367 -4.98 18.44 4.82
CA LEU A 367 -5.41 19.41 3.81
C LEU A 367 -6.73 20.11 4.17
N ASN A 368 -7.69 19.39 4.74
CA ASN A 368 -9.04 19.87 5.07
C ASN A 368 -9.71 18.95 6.13
N THR A 369 -9.66 19.37 7.39
CA THR A 369 -10.17 18.60 8.53
C THR A 369 -11.68 18.34 8.46
N ASP A 370 -12.46 19.26 7.86
CA ASP A 370 -13.90 19.07 7.70
C ASP A 370 -14.20 17.92 6.73
N TYR A 371 -13.41 17.79 5.66
CA TYR A 371 -13.55 16.68 4.71
C TYR A 371 -13.10 15.35 5.34
N ALA A 372 -12.01 15.36 6.10
CA ALA A 372 -11.56 14.18 6.83
C ALA A 372 -12.64 13.68 7.82
N ALA A 373 -13.28 14.60 8.56
CA ALA A 373 -14.36 14.27 9.48
C ALA A 373 -15.55 13.60 8.80
N MET A 374 -15.84 13.92 7.53
CA MET A 374 -16.90 13.26 6.77
C MET A 374 -16.58 11.79 6.46
N LEU A 375 -15.31 11.42 6.24
CA LEU A 375 -14.88 10.05 5.96
C LEU A 375 -14.67 9.20 7.22
N ALA A 376 -14.47 9.83 8.37
CA ALA A 376 -14.17 9.16 9.64
C ALA A 376 -15.03 7.91 9.93
N PRO A 377 -16.36 7.91 9.66
CA PRO A 377 -17.20 6.74 9.93
C PRO A 377 -16.83 5.45 9.19
N ALA A 378 -16.20 5.53 8.01
CA ALA A 378 -15.81 4.35 7.22
C ALA A 378 -14.45 3.75 7.61
N ILE A 379 -13.66 4.45 8.41
CA ILE A 379 -12.24 4.14 8.60
C ILE A 379 -12.03 2.82 9.35
N GLU A 380 -12.77 2.59 10.44
CA GLU A 380 -12.65 1.36 11.22
C GLU A 380 -12.99 0.13 10.36
N GLY A 381 -14.11 0.19 9.62
CA GLY A 381 -14.51 -0.87 8.70
C GLY A 381 -13.52 -1.11 7.56
N CYS A 382 -12.93 -0.06 7.00
CA CYS A 382 -11.88 -0.20 5.97
C CYS A 382 -10.61 -0.83 6.54
N ILE A 383 -10.18 -0.45 7.75
CA ILE A 383 -9.02 -1.06 8.41
C ILE A 383 -9.29 -2.53 8.73
N GLN A 384 -10.50 -2.86 9.19
CA GLN A 384 -10.91 -4.25 9.40
C GLN A 384 -10.84 -5.03 8.09
N LYS A 385 -11.37 -4.49 6.98
CA LYS A 385 -11.30 -5.15 5.67
C LYS A 385 -9.86 -5.45 5.25
N ILE A 386 -8.95 -4.49 5.42
CA ILE A 386 -7.53 -4.69 5.14
C ILE A 386 -6.95 -5.78 6.05
N THR A 387 -7.26 -5.75 7.34
CA THR A 387 -6.80 -6.72 8.33
C THR A 387 -7.23 -8.14 7.96
N GLU A 388 -8.51 -8.33 7.60
CA GLU A 388 -9.06 -9.63 7.20
C GLU A 388 -8.50 -10.15 5.87
N SER A 389 -7.93 -9.26 5.06
CA SER A 389 -7.26 -9.61 3.80
C SER A 389 -5.77 -9.94 3.99
N CYS A 390 -5.22 -9.76 5.20
CA CYS A 390 -3.84 -10.06 5.52
C CYS A 390 -3.72 -11.43 6.19
N SER A 391 -2.62 -12.12 5.91
CA SER A 391 -2.17 -13.28 6.65
C SER A 391 -0.69 -13.14 6.98
N TYR A 392 -0.26 -13.76 8.07
CA TYR A 392 1.13 -13.79 8.47
C TYR A 392 1.51 -15.22 8.83
N GLU A 393 2.25 -15.86 7.94
CA GLU A 393 2.68 -17.26 8.06
C GLU A 393 4.16 -17.34 7.66
N ASN A 394 4.96 -18.18 8.32
CA ASN A 394 6.37 -18.39 8.01
C ASN A 394 7.22 -17.11 7.93
N ASN A 395 6.94 -16.12 8.78
CA ASN A 395 7.60 -14.82 8.77
C ASN A 395 7.37 -14.00 7.47
N VAL A 396 6.35 -14.36 6.69
CA VAL A 396 5.93 -13.65 5.48
C VAL A 396 4.53 -13.10 5.70
N LEU A 397 4.40 -11.78 5.56
CA LEU A 397 3.09 -11.13 5.49
C LEU A 397 2.62 -11.14 4.04
N THR A 398 1.44 -11.69 3.81
CA THR A 398 0.78 -11.62 2.51
C THR A 398 -0.57 -10.94 2.61
N ILE A 399 -1.00 -10.36 1.50
CA ILE A 399 -2.32 -9.75 1.33
C ILE A 399 -2.99 -10.44 0.15
N SER A 400 -4.17 -10.99 0.40
CA SER A 400 -4.97 -11.70 -0.59
C SER A 400 -6.41 -11.19 -0.62
N GLU A 401 -6.98 -11.11 -1.80
CA GLU A 401 -8.38 -10.81 -2.02
C GLU A 401 -9.00 -11.94 -2.85
N ASN A 402 -10.11 -12.52 -2.38
CA ASN A 402 -10.77 -13.66 -3.03
C ASN A 402 -9.78 -14.77 -3.41
N ASP A 403 -8.96 -15.19 -2.44
CA ASP A 403 -7.90 -16.21 -2.57
C ASP A 403 -6.81 -15.88 -3.61
N THR A 404 -6.71 -14.62 -4.06
CA THR A 404 -5.69 -14.15 -5.01
C THR A 404 -4.79 -13.12 -4.34
N PHE A 405 -3.47 -13.31 -4.41
CA PHE A 405 -2.53 -12.32 -3.90
C PHE A 405 -2.66 -10.99 -4.64
N VAL A 406 -2.65 -9.90 -3.89
CA VAL A 406 -2.61 -8.56 -4.48
C VAL A 406 -1.25 -8.30 -5.11
N SER A 407 -1.21 -7.40 -6.10
CA SER A 407 0.06 -6.96 -6.69
C SER A 407 0.95 -6.25 -5.67
N VAL A 408 2.27 -6.23 -5.89
CA VAL A 408 3.22 -5.47 -5.06
C VAL A 408 2.83 -4.00 -4.96
N VAL A 409 2.35 -3.39 -6.06
CA VAL A 409 1.90 -1.99 -6.06
C VAL A 409 0.74 -1.81 -5.10
N GLN A 410 -0.28 -2.67 -5.17
CA GLN A 410 -1.44 -2.62 -4.28
C GLN A 410 -1.04 -2.85 -2.82
N ALA A 411 -0.14 -3.80 -2.55
CA ALA A 411 0.36 -4.05 -1.20
C ALA A 411 1.08 -2.83 -0.61
N VAL A 412 1.91 -2.13 -1.42
CA VAL A 412 2.57 -0.91 -0.99
C VAL A 412 1.58 0.22 -0.76
N GLU A 413 0.56 0.39 -1.62
CA GLU A 413 -0.51 1.37 -1.40
C GLU A 413 -1.24 1.12 -0.08
N THR A 414 -1.56 -0.14 0.22
CA THR A 414 -2.18 -0.56 1.48
C THR A 414 -1.27 -0.28 2.68
N GLY A 415 0.01 -0.62 2.59
CA GLY A 415 0.99 -0.33 3.64
C GLY A 415 1.15 1.17 3.90
N ILE A 416 1.19 1.99 2.83
CA ILE A 416 1.27 3.46 2.92
C ILE A 416 -0.02 4.04 3.50
N ALA A 417 -1.19 3.51 3.15
CA ALA A 417 -2.47 3.94 3.72
C ALA A 417 -2.48 3.78 5.24
N LEU A 418 -2.13 2.59 5.75
CA LEU A 418 -2.04 2.32 7.19
C LEU A 418 -0.97 3.16 7.89
N LEU A 419 0.21 3.29 7.27
CA LEU A 419 1.30 4.10 7.81
C LEU A 419 0.89 5.55 7.98
N ARG A 420 0.33 6.16 6.92
CA ARG A 420 -0.05 7.58 6.92
C ARG A 420 -1.26 7.83 7.82
N TYR A 421 -2.24 6.92 7.84
CA TYR A 421 -3.34 6.99 8.79
C TYR A 421 -2.83 6.94 10.24
N GLY A 422 -1.98 5.96 10.55
CA GLY A 422 -1.39 5.80 11.87
C GLY A 422 -0.65 7.05 12.34
N GLN A 423 0.12 7.68 11.45
CA GLN A 423 0.78 8.96 11.74
C GLN A 423 -0.20 10.12 11.94
N ALA A 424 -1.25 10.21 11.12
CA ALA A 424 -2.21 11.31 11.17
C ALA A 424 -3.03 11.34 12.46
N VAL A 425 -3.36 10.17 13.03
CA VAL A 425 -4.20 10.07 14.25
C VAL A 425 -3.45 9.56 15.49
N GLY A 426 -2.15 9.30 15.38
CA GLY A 426 -1.34 8.76 16.49
C GLY A 426 -1.56 7.28 16.80
N ASN A 427 -2.05 6.48 15.84
CA ASN A 427 -2.22 5.03 16.00
C ASN A 427 -0.91 4.28 15.70
N SER A 428 -0.25 3.83 16.76
CA SER A 428 1.04 3.10 16.68
C SER A 428 0.92 1.75 15.96
N THR A 429 -0.16 0.99 16.21
CA THR A 429 -0.39 -0.32 15.58
C THR A 429 -0.47 -0.20 14.07
N CYS A 430 -1.28 0.73 13.54
CA CYS A 430 -1.37 0.98 12.10
C CYS A 430 -0.04 1.48 11.50
N THR A 431 0.66 2.36 12.23
CA THR A 431 1.99 2.86 11.82
C THR A 431 2.98 1.72 11.63
N LYS A 432 3.06 0.82 12.62
CA LYS A 432 3.94 -0.35 12.61
C LYS A 432 3.52 -1.37 11.56
N ALA A 433 2.23 -1.67 11.45
CA ALA A 433 1.70 -2.58 10.43
C ALA A 433 2.01 -2.11 9.01
N GLY A 434 1.81 -0.82 8.73
CA GLY A 434 2.18 -0.24 7.44
C GLY A 434 3.65 -0.44 7.09
N ARG A 435 4.56 -0.30 8.06
CA ARG A 435 6.00 -0.58 7.86
C ARG A 435 6.29 -2.04 7.57
N VAL A 436 5.67 -2.96 8.30
CA VAL A 436 5.85 -4.42 8.08
C VAL A 436 5.38 -4.80 6.68
N ILE A 437 4.19 -4.34 6.26
CA ILE A 437 3.67 -4.61 4.92
C ILE A 437 4.66 -4.10 3.86
N ILE A 438 5.09 -2.85 3.97
CA ILE A 438 6.02 -2.26 2.99
C ILE A 438 7.33 -3.06 2.97
N ASN A 439 7.93 -3.33 4.13
CA ASN A 439 9.18 -4.09 4.23
C ASN A 439 9.05 -5.50 3.65
N SER A 440 7.93 -6.18 3.88
CA SER A 440 7.68 -7.54 3.35
C SER A 440 7.62 -7.55 1.83
N TYR A 441 7.05 -6.51 1.22
CA TYR A 441 6.81 -6.48 -0.23
C TYR A 441 7.91 -5.82 -1.05
N ILE A 442 8.83 -5.02 -0.47
CA ILE A 442 9.85 -4.30 -1.24
C ILE A 442 11.30 -4.56 -0.80
N SER A 443 11.53 -5.41 0.20
CA SER A 443 12.87 -5.81 0.65
C SER A 443 13.73 -6.31 -0.51
N GLU A 444 13.14 -7.07 -1.44
CA GLU A 444 13.80 -7.60 -2.65
C GLU A 444 13.61 -6.73 -3.91
N SER A 445 13.46 -5.42 -3.73
CA SER A 445 13.22 -4.46 -4.84
C SER A 445 14.28 -4.44 -5.94
N SER A 446 15.45 -5.05 -5.75
CA SER A 446 16.46 -5.23 -6.81
C SER A 446 15.97 -6.10 -7.97
N SER A 447 14.95 -6.92 -7.75
CA SER A 447 14.31 -7.75 -8.79
C SER A 447 13.27 -6.99 -9.63
N PHE A 448 12.85 -5.80 -9.19
CA PHE A 448 11.78 -5.05 -9.84
C PHE A 448 12.26 -4.36 -11.11
N ASP A 449 11.39 -4.31 -12.12
CA ASP A 449 11.64 -3.51 -13.30
C ASP A 449 11.52 -2.00 -13.01
N LEU A 450 12.10 -1.19 -13.90
CA LEU A 450 12.08 0.27 -13.76
C LEU A 450 10.66 0.83 -13.71
N ARG A 451 9.70 0.20 -14.40
CA ARG A 451 8.30 0.64 -14.41
C ARG A 451 7.67 0.51 -13.02
N THR A 452 7.88 -0.64 -12.38
CA THR A 452 7.37 -0.96 -11.03
C THR A 452 8.02 -0.05 -10.00
N LEU A 453 9.35 0.08 -10.04
CA LEU A 453 10.10 0.98 -9.16
C LEU A 453 9.58 2.42 -9.28
N SER A 454 9.39 2.90 -10.51
CA SER A 454 8.96 4.28 -10.76
C SER A 454 7.50 4.53 -10.38
N THR A 455 6.65 3.49 -10.39
CA THR A 455 5.24 3.53 -9.97
C THR A 455 5.12 3.59 -8.45
N ILE A 456 5.91 2.77 -7.74
CA ILE A 456 5.90 2.69 -6.28
C ILE A 456 6.57 3.91 -5.63
N TYR A 457 7.62 4.46 -6.24
CA TYR A 457 8.40 5.57 -5.68
C TYR A 457 7.58 6.74 -5.11
N PRO A 458 6.62 7.36 -5.83
CA PRO A 458 5.85 8.48 -5.29
C PRO A 458 4.94 8.11 -4.11
N MET A 459 4.61 6.83 -3.93
CA MET A 459 3.83 6.35 -2.79
C MET A 459 4.71 6.31 -1.53
N LEU A 460 5.96 5.85 -1.69
CA LEU A 460 6.93 5.72 -0.60
C LEU A 460 7.54 7.07 -0.20
N ALA A 461 7.94 7.87 -1.19
CA ALA A 461 8.56 9.17 -0.99
C ALA A 461 7.51 10.30 -0.96
N TYR A 462 6.39 10.07 -0.26
CA TYR A 462 5.25 11.00 -0.20
C TYR A 462 5.60 12.33 0.48
N ASP A 463 6.67 12.36 1.28
CA ASP A 463 7.24 13.55 1.92
C ASP A 463 8.29 14.25 1.04
N ASN A 464 8.70 13.64 -0.07
CA ASN A 464 9.64 14.25 -1.00
C ASN A 464 8.96 15.34 -1.84
N GLN A 465 9.12 16.57 -1.38
CA GLN A 465 8.58 17.76 -2.02
C GLN A 465 9.20 18.06 -3.39
N PHE A 466 10.28 17.39 -3.78
CA PHE A 466 10.76 17.51 -5.15
C PHE A 466 9.92 16.72 -6.13
N TYR A 467 9.06 15.79 -5.72
CA TYR A 467 8.16 15.11 -6.64
C TYR A 467 7.00 16.06 -7.10
N PRO A 468 6.65 16.10 -8.40
CA PRO A 468 5.61 16.98 -8.93
C PRO A 468 4.25 16.67 -8.34
N ARG A 469 3.58 17.70 -7.83
CA ARG A 469 2.29 17.54 -7.14
C ARG A 469 1.40 18.77 -7.28
N ILE A 470 0.12 18.58 -6.97
CA ILE A 470 -0.82 19.65 -6.70
C ILE A 470 -0.52 20.19 -5.30
N VAL A 471 -0.28 21.50 -5.20
CA VAL A 471 -0.18 22.21 -3.92
C VAL A 471 -1.33 23.18 -3.85
N LEU A 472 -2.26 22.98 -2.91
CA LEU A 472 -3.26 23.99 -2.57
C LEU A 472 -2.55 25.14 -1.85
N ILE A 473 -2.73 26.35 -2.37
CA ILE A 473 -2.02 27.54 -1.91
C ILE A 473 -2.95 28.46 -1.13
N ASN A 474 -4.17 28.69 -1.65
CA ASN A 474 -5.19 29.49 -1.00
C ASN A 474 -6.58 29.15 -1.57
N SER A 475 -7.65 29.72 -1.01
CA SER A 475 -9.01 29.66 -1.56
C SER A 475 -9.72 31.00 -1.45
N TYR A 476 -10.47 31.36 -2.50
CA TYR A 476 -11.35 32.52 -2.55
C TYR A 476 -12.81 32.05 -2.55
N GLY A 477 -13.34 31.75 -1.37
CA GLY A 477 -14.68 31.18 -1.26
C GLY A 477 -14.75 29.81 -1.95
N LYS A 478 -15.26 29.77 -3.18
CA LYS A 478 -15.41 28.54 -3.99
C LYS A 478 -14.30 28.34 -5.04
N ASP A 479 -13.44 29.32 -5.27
CA ASP A 479 -12.35 29.24 -6.24
C ASP A 479 -11.02 28.89 -5.53
N ALA A 480 -10.43 27.73 -5.83
CA ALA A 480 -9.14 27.34 -5.29
C ALA A 480 -7.97 27.99 -6.07
N VAL A 481 -6.94 28.43 -5.36
CA VAL A 481 -5.63 28.79 -5.90
C VAL A 481 -4.67 27.65 -5.60
N TRP A 482 -4.08 27.08 -6.63
CA TRP A 482 -3.18 25.94 -6.48
C TRP A 482 -2.07 25.98 -7.53
N ALA A 483 -1.02 25.18 -7.32
CA ALA A 483 0.07 25.04 -8.27
C ALA A 483 0.37 23.58 -8.59
N TRP A 484 0.74 23.31 -9.83
CA TRP A 484 1.51 22.13 -10.20
C TRP A 484 2.99 22.48 -10.11
N THR A 485 3.71 21.83 -9.18
CA THR A 485 5.03 22.29 -8.73
C THR A 485 5.88 21.17 -8.14
N CYS A 486 7.20 21.42 -8.08
CA CYS A 486 8.17 20.63 -7.32
C CYS A 486 8.94 21.49 -6.30
N ALA A 487 8.40 22.66 -5.94
CA ALA A 487 8.93 23.47 -4.85
C ALA A 487 8.76 22.77 -3.50
N LYS A 488 9.69 23.07 -2.59
CA LYS A 488 9.59 22.64 -1.18
C LYS A 488 8.36 23.25 -0.52
N SER A 489 8.22 24.56 -0.65
CA SER A 489 7.06 25.30 -0.17
C SER A 489 6.74 26.48 -1.09
N ILE A 490 5.47 26.90 -1.04
CA ILE A 490 5.01 28.13 -1.68
C ILE A 490 4.15 28.87 -0.65
N ALA A 491 4.58 30.06 -0.26
CA ALA A 491 3.77 30.96 0.56
C ALA A 491 2.98 31.92 -0.33
N TYR A 492 1.74 32.22 0.10
CA TYR A 492 0.83 33.13 -0.58
C TYR A 492 0.40 34.22 0.39
N ASN A 493 0.79 35.45 0.09
CA ASN A 493 0.44 36.60 0.91
C ASN A 493 -0.28 37.63 0.05
N LEU A 494 -1.57 37.84 0.34
CA LEU A 494 -2.36 38.91 -0.26
C LEU A 494 -2.42 40.09 0.70
N ASP A 495 -1.77 41.18 0.34
CA ASP A 495 -1.84 42.45 1.05
C ASP A 495 -2.72 43.43 0.26
N ALA A 496 -3.61 44.15 0.99
CA ALA A 496 -4.55 45.08 0.37
C ALA A 496 -3.90 46.30 -0.30
N LYS A 497 -2.64 46.61 0.02
CA LYS A 497 -1.85 47.73 -0.51
C LYS A 497 -0.72 47.26 -1.42
N GLU A 498 -0.07 46.14 -1.09
CA GLU A 498 1.11 45.64 -1.82
C GLU A 498 0.79 44.56 -2.86
N GLY A 499 -0.46 44.09 -2.91
CA GLY A 499 -0.92 43.07 -3.86
C GLY A 499 -0.59 41.66 -3.40
N LEU A 500 -0.41 40.73 -4.34
CA LEU A 500 -0.07 39.33 -4.05
C LEU A 500 1.44 39.12 -4.10
N THR A 501 2.02 38.56 -3.05
CA THR A 501 3.37 38.02 -3.05
C THR A 501 3.33 36.49 -2.97
N LEU A 502 3.96 35.84 -3.95
CA LEU A 502 4.30 34.42 -3.91
C LEU A 502 5.76 34.28 -3.49
N THR A 503 6.02 33.52 -2.43
CA THR A 503 7.40 33.17 -2.01
C THR A 503 7.62 31.69 -2.26
N ILE A 504 8.58 31.36 -3.13
CA ILE A 504 8.80 30.00 -3.61
C ILE A 504 10.14 29.50 -3.06
N ASP A 505 10.13 28.33 -2.41
CA ASP A 505 11.34 27.65 -1.95
C ASP A 505 11.80 26.60 -2.97
N PHE A 506 12.95 26.86 -3.59
CA PHE A 506 13.57 25.96 -4.58
C PHE A 506 15.10 26.08 -4.55
N PRO A 507 15.85 25.04 -4.98
CA PRO A 507 17.32 25.09 -5.03
C PRO A 507 17.89 26.32 -5.73
N LEU A 508 18.87 26.95 -5.06
CA LEU A 508 19.59 28.13 -5.53
C LEU A 508 20.24 27.88 -6.90
N GLU A 509 20.30 28.91 -7.74
CA GLU A 509 20.87 28.92 -9.10
C GLU A 509 20.14 28.04 -10.14
N HIS A 510 19.18 27.23 -9.71
CA HIS A 510 18.38 26.39 -10.58
C HIS A 510 17.12 27.09 -11.08
N THR A 511 16.58 26.56 -12.18
CA THR A 511 15.34 27.06 -12.78
C THR A 511 14.19 26.16 -12.38
N HIS A 512 13.19 26.75 -11.75
CA HIS A 512 11.93 26.13 -11.43
C HIS A 512 10.87 26.56 -12.44
N TYR A 513 10.07 25.61 -12.91
CA TYR A 513 8.92 25.86 -13.76
C TYR A 513 7.65 25.58 -12.96
N VAL A 514 6.70 26.51 -12.95
CA VAL A 514 5.49 26.39 -12.13
C VAL A 514 4.26 26.74 -12.95
N ILE A 515 3.21 25.95 -12.79
CA ILE A 515 1.89 26.25 -13.34
C ILE A 515 0.98 26.59 -12.16
N PHE A 516 0.66 27.87 -11.99
CA PHE A 516 -0.33 28.31 -11.01
C PHE A 516 -1.71 28.40 -11.67
N LYS A 517 -2.73 27.92 -10.97
CA LYS A 517 -4.15 27.99 -11.36
C LYS A 517 -4.92 28.82 -10.36
N GLY A 518 -5.90 29.58 -10.85
CA GLY A 518 -6.77 30.42 -10.02
C GLY A 518 -6.17 31.76 -9.61
N ILE A 519 -5.00 32.14 -10.15
CA ILE A 519 -4.40 33.46 -9.89
C ILE A 519 -5.30 34.53 -10.54
N PRO A 520 -5.85 35.50 -9.78
CA PRO A 520 -6.65 36.57 -10.37
C PRO A 520 -5.83 37.43 -11.34
N ALA A 521 -6.50 38.05 -12.31
CA ALA A 521 -5.85 38.97 -13.25
C ALA A 521 -5.21 40.14 -12.48
N PHE A 522 -3.96 40.44 -12.81
CA PHE A 522 -3.13 41.47 -12.19
C PHE A 522 -2.66 42.48 -13.24
N GLU A 523 -2.25 43.68 -12.79
CA GLU A 523 -1.76 44.74 -13.70
C GLU A 523 -0.29 44.54 -14.04
N GLN A 524 0.53 44.23 -13.04
CA GLN A 524 1.97 44.12 -13.17
C GLN A 524 2.49 43.00 -12.29
N ILE A 525 3.51 42.30 -12.78
CA ILE A 525 4.25 41.29 -12.02
C ILE A 525 5.71 41.72 -11.92
N PHE A 526 6.28 41.48 -10.74
CA PHE A 526 7.64 41.80 -10.39
C PHE A 526 8.38 40.51 -10.06
N ILE A 527 9.51 40.30 -10.71
CA ILE A 527 10.45 39.21 -10.44
C ILE A 527 11.80 39.87 -10.16
N TYR A 528 12.46 39.53 -9.05
CA TYR A 528 13.65 40.26 -8.55
C TYR A 528 13.42 41.77 -8.36
N ASP A 529 12.22 42.16 -7.90
CA ASP A 529 11.80 43.55 -7.75
C ASP A 529 11.85 44.41 -9.04
N MET A 530 11.94 43.75 -10.20
CA MET A 530 11.85 44.39 -11.51
C MET A 530 10.52 44.04 -12.16
N ALA A 531 9.91 44.99 -12.84
CA ALA A 531 8.72 44.75 -13.63
C ALA A 531 9.00 43.85 -14.84
N PHE A 532 8.30 42.72 -14.95
CA PHE A 532 8.36 41.85 -16.13
C PHE A 532 7.14 42.08 -17.01
N ARG A 533 7.36 42.03 -18.33
CA ARG A 533 6.29 41.93 -19.33
C ARG A 533 6.06 40.47 -19.67
N THR A 534 4.81 40.13 -19.99
CA THR A 534 4.49 38.80 -20.54
C THR A 534 5.22 38.61 -21.88
N ASP A 535 5.86 37.45 -22.06
CA ASP A 535 6.53 37.07 -23.30
C ASP A 535 6.32 35.58 -23.56
N PRO A 536 5.62 35.18 -24.65
CA PRO A 536 5.45 33.78 -25.03
C PRO A 536 6.76 33.00 -25.21
N ARG A 537 7.90 33.67 -25.39
CA ARG A 537 9.22 33.05 -25.57
C ARG A 537 10.03 32.95 -24.27
N PHE A 538 9.44 33.26 -23.11
CA PHE A 538 10.12 33.34 -21.81
C PHE A 538 10.96 32.09 -21.44
N GLU A 539 10.57 30.92 -21.94
CA GLU A 539 11.29 29.67 -21.66
C GLU A 539 12.62 29.54 -22.43
N THR A 540 12.84 30.32 -23.49
CA THR A 540 14.00 30.20 -24.40
C THR A 540 15.26 30.92 -23.92
N TYR A 541 15.14 31.99 -23.12
CA TYR A 541 16.28 32.78 -22.66
C TYR A 541 16.81 32.29 -21.30
N ASN A 542 18.04 32.65 -20.95
CA ASN A 542 18.64 32.26 -19.66
C ASN A 542 18.20 33.16 -18.48
N SER A 543 16.94 33.59 -18.45
CA SER A 543 16.34 34.46 -17.43
C SER A 543 15.00 33.90 -16.94
N SER A 544 14.50 34.44 -15.83
CA SER A 544 13.11 34.26 -15.42
C SER A 544 12.15 34.92 -16.42
N GLY A 545 10.89 34.54 -16.35
CA GLY A 545 9.82 35.15 -17.12
C GLY A 545 8.50 34.41 -16.93
N TYR A 546 7.45 34.91 -17.55
CA TYR A 546 6.11 34.36 -17.36
C TYR A 546 5.21 34.58 -18.58
N VAL A 547 4.14 33.79 -18.60
CA VAL A 547 2.95 34.01 -19.42
C VAL A 547 1.73 33.89 -18.52
N TYR A 548 0.79 34.82 -18.65
CA TYR A 548 -0.51 34.74 -17.99
C TYR A 548 -1.62 34.46 -19.01
N LYS A 549 -2.42 33.42 -18.78
CA LYS A 549 -3.59 33.05 -19.57
C LYS A 549 -4.85 33.50 -18.83
N THR A 550 -5.45 34.59 -19.29
CA THR A 550 -6.61 35.21 -18.63
C THR A 550 -7.83 34.28 -18.59
N ASP A 551 -8.11 33.58 -19.69
CA ASP A 551 -9.31 32.73 -19.82
C ASP A 551 -9.34 31.59 -18.80
N SER A 552 -8.18 30.99 -18.50
CA SER A 552 -8.05 29.91 -17.51
C SER A 552 -7.49 30.36 -16.16
N LYS A 553 -7.30 31.68 -15.93
CA LYS A 553 -6.65 32.24 -14.72
C LYS A 553 -5.34 31.52 -14.39
N THR A 554 -4.52 31.26 -15.41
CA THR A 554 -3.28 30.46 -15.29
C THR A 554 -2.05 31.34 -15.40
N LEU A 555 -1.15 31.26 -14.42
CA LEU A 555 0.18 31.87 -14.48
C LEU A 555 1.21 30.76 -14.74
N LEU A 556 1.85 30.80 -15.91
CA LEU A 556 3.00 29.98 -16.26
C LEU A 556 4.26 30.75 -15.89
N LEU A 557 5.00 30.26 -14.91
CA LEU A 557 6.17 30.93 -14.36
C LEU A 557 7.43 30.11 -14.59
N LYS A 558 8.45 30.74 -15.16
CA LYS A 558 9.84 30.28 -15.08
C LYS A 558 10.55 31.15 -14.06
N SER A 559 10.94 30.55 -12.94
CA SER A 559 11.66 31.21 -11.86
C SER A 559 13.08 30.67 -11.80
N ARG A 560 14.08 31.47 -12.14
CA ARG A 560 15.48 31.15 -11.83
C ARG A 560 15.79 31.65 -10.43
N HIS A 561 16.16 30.79 -9.50
CA HIS A 561 16.32 31.19 -8.11
C HIS A 561 17.66 31.89 -7.90
N LYS A 562 17.63 33.18 -7.50
CA LYS A 562 18.80 33.95 -7.05
C LYS A 562 18.95 33.93 -5.53
N SER A 563 17.89 33.54 -4.84
CA SER A 563 17.85 33.16 -3.43
C SER A 563 17.06 31.85 -3.30
N VAL A 564 17.27 31.11 -2.22
CA VAL A 564 16.50 29.88 -1.93
C VAL A 564 15.01 30.18 -1.90
N LEU A 565 14.64 31.27 -1.22
CA LEU A 565 13.30 31.84 -1.24
C LEU A 565 13.23 32.95 -2.29
N GLU A 566 12.48 32.72 -3.36
CA GLU A 566 12.30 33.68 -4.46
C GLU A 566 10.92 34.33 -4.38
N ASN A 567 10.88 35.66 -4.47
CA ASN A 567 9.64 36.43 -4.37
C ASN A 567 9.15 36.85 -5.76
N VAL A 568 7.87 36.56 -6.02
CA VAL A 568 7.14 37.01 -7.20
C VAL A 568 5.96 37.84 -6.73
N ARG A 569 6.00 39.15 -7.01
CA ARG A 569 4.96 40.09 -6.56
C ARG A 569 4.05 40.47 -7.72
N MET A 570 2.76 40.59 -7.47
CA MET A 570 1.73 40.96 -8.43
C MET A 570 0.92 42.12 -7.86
N SER A 571 0.84 43.24 -8.58
CA SER A 571 0.00 44.38 -8.19
C SER A 571 -1.39 44.25 -8.83
N TYR A 572 -2.41 44.58 -8.05
CA TYR A 572 -3.80 44.66 -8.50
C TYR A 572 -4.25 46.11 -8.47
N THR A 573 -5.15 46.50 -9.37
CA THR A 573 -5.88 47.76 -9.22
C THR A 573 -6.61 47.73 -7.88
N PRO A 574 -6.47 48.74 -7.01
CA PRO A 574 -7.33 48.82 -5.84
C PRO A 574 -8.77 48.90 -6.35
N VAL A 575 -9.60 47.94 -5.95
CA VAL A 575 -11.04 48.06 -6.13
C VAL A 575 -11.44 49.29 -5.34
N VAL A 576 -11.64 50.42 -6.00
CA VAL A 576 -12.30 51.58 -5.41
C VAL A 576 -13.64 51.04 -4.94
N LYS A 577 -13.82 50.88 -3.62
CA LYS A 577 -15.14 50.69 -3.03
C LYS A 577 -16.01 51.77 -3.64
N ALA A 578 -16.98 51.38 -4.45
CA ALA A 578 -17.99 52.30 -4.92
C ALA A 578 -18.63 52.88 -3.66
N THR A 579 -18.27 54.12 -3.33
CA THR A 579 -18.98 54.93 -2.34
C THR A 579 -20.44 54.89 -2.76
N PRO A 580 -21.38 54.49 -1.90
CA PRO A 580 -22.79 54.60 -2.22
C PRO A 580 -23.02 56.05 -2.66
N ALA A 581 -23.59 56.22 -3.86
CA ALA A 581 -24.01 57.54 -4.31
C ALA A 581 -24.86 58.17 -3.19
N PRO A 582 -24.62 59.44 -2.83
CA PRO A 582 -25.43 60.10 -1.82
C PRO A 582 -26.91 60.03 -2.26
N ALA A 583 -27.76 59.61 -1.33
CA ALA A 583 -29.19 59.47 -1.54
C ALA A 583 -29.80 60.77 -2.11
N PRO A 584 -30.75 60.67 -3.05
CA PRO A 584 -31.38 61.84 -3.65
C PRO A 584 -32.11 62.65 -2.57
N LYS A 585 -31.82 63.95 -2.54
CA LYS A 585 -32.49 64.93 -1.68
C LYS A 585 -33.95 65.13 -2.17
N PRO A 586 -34.96 65.25 -1.28
CA PRO A 586 -36.35 65.43 -1.68
C PRO A 586 -36.55 66.73 -2.45
N ALA A 587 -37.47 66.68 -3.42
CA ALA A 587 -37.85 67.78 -4.29
C ALA A 587 -38.46 68.96 -3.50
N GLU A 588 -37.97 70.17 -3.77
CA GLU A 588 -38.65 71.43 -3.51
C GLU A 588 -39.06 72.07 -4.84
N THR A 589 -40.32 72.49 -4.87
CA THR A 589 -41.05 73.12 -5.97
C THR A 589 -40.68 74.61 -6.07
N GLU A 590 -40.45 75.14 -7.29
CA GLU A 590 -41.17 76.27 -7.91
C GLU A 590 -40.37 77.04 -8.99
N ALA A 591 -41.15 77.53 -9.97
CA ALA A 591 -40.98 78.70 -10.82
C ALA A 591 -40.23 78.60 -12.19
N GLU A 592 -41.06 78.47 -13.24
CA GLU A 592 -41.14 79.25 -14.50
C GLU A 592 -39.89 79.86 -15.17
N THR A 593 -39.59 79.34 -16.39
CA THR A 593 -39.37 79.97 -17.74
C THR A 593 -38.60 81.31 -17.92
N PRO A 594 -37.97 81.63 -19.09
CA PRO A 594 -38.06 80.95 -20.40
C PRO A 594 -36.78 80.83 -21.28
N ALA A 595 -36.90 79.89 -22.23
CA ALA A 595 -36.51 79.86 -23.65
C ALA A 595 -35.30 80.64 -24.22
N THR A 596 -34.43 79.90 -24.94
CA THR A 596 -33.86 80.23 -26.28
C THR A 596 -33.27 78.91 -26.84
N GLU A 597 -33.90 78.18 -27.76
CA GLU A 597 -34.08 78.34 -29.22
C GLU A 597 -32.86 77.94 -30.11
N ALA A 598 -33.19 77.14 -31.14
CA ALA A 598 -32.45 76.74 -32.37
C ALA A 598 -31.50 75.51 -32.29
N ALA A 599 -31.46 74.57 -33.24
CA ALA A 599 -32.28 74.17 -34.41
C ALA A 599 -31.72 72.80 -34.90
N VAL A 600 -32.52 71.73 -35.06
CA VAL A 600 -33.15 71.19 -36.30
C VAL A 600 -32.22 70.53 -37.36
N THR A 601 -32.37 69.20 -37.53
CA THR A 601 -32.69 68.42 -38.78
C THR A 601 -32.31 66.92 -38.56
N THR A 602 -33.22 65.93 -38.44
CA THR A 602 -33.98 65.15 -39.48
C THR A 602 -33.06 64.50 -40.54
N ASP A 603 -33.17 63.23 -40.95
CA ASP A 603 -34.26 62.26 -40.96
C ASP A 603 -33.71 60.87 -41.38
N GLY A 604 -34.49 59.79 -41.20
CA GLY A 604 -34.34 58.56 -42.01
C GLY A 604 -34.42 57.20 -41.31
N ALA A 605 -35.64 56.69 -41.15
CA ALA A 605 -36.01 55.26 -41.16
C ALA A 605 -36.83 55.00 -42.47
N PRO A 606 -37.26 53.78 -42.90
CA PRO A 606 -37.59 52.61 -42.08
C PRO A 606 -37.48 51.17 -42.71
N ALA A 607 -37.92 50.19 -41.91
CA ALA A 607 -38.55 48.88 -42.24
C ALA A 607 -37.60 47.72 -42.66
N THR A 608 -37.78 46.46 -42.29
CA THR A 608 -38.97 45.61 -42.03
C THR A 608 -38.65 44.42 -41.07
N GLY A 609 -39.60 43.97 -40.24
CA GLY A 609 -39.53 42.74 -39.40
C GLY A 609 -39.81 41.43 -40.19
N PRO A 610 -40.41 40.37 -39.62
CA PRO A 610 -40.68 40.03 -38.21
C PRO A 610 -40.32 38.56 -37.82
N SER A 611 -40.37 38.20 -36.53
CA SER A 611 -40.73 36.83 -36.12
C SER A 611 -41.57 36.83 -34.83
N THR A 612 -42.82 36.42 -34.99
CA THR A 612 -43.80 35.93 -33.99
C THR A 612 -43.19 34.88 -33.06
N GLY A 613 -43.43 34.86 -31.74
CA GLY A 613 -44.67 34.43 -31.05
C GLY A 613 -44.74 32.90 -31.06
N SER A 614 -44.83 32.11 -29.99
CA SER A 614 -45.55 32.13 -28.69
C SER A 614 -44.99 30.94 -27.86
N GLY A 615 -45.21 30.72 -26.56
CA GLY A 615 -46.16 31.22 -25.56
C GLY A 615 -45.67 30.74 -24.18
N THR A 616 -45.93 31.45 -23.09
CA THR A 616 -47.15 31.48 -22.25
C THR A 616 -46.86 30.88 -20.88
N ALA A 617 -47.16 31.72 -19.89
CA ALA A 617 -46.96 31.56 -18.45
C ALA A 617 -48.18 30.92 -17.77
N ALA A 618 -47.99 30.52 -16.51
CA ALA A 618 -48.88 30.76 -15.36
C ALA A 618 -48.31 30.03 -14.12
N PHE A 619 -47.82 30.75 -13.09
CA PHE A 619 -48.53 31.25 -11.90
C PHE A 619 -48.62 30.24 -10.74
N GLY A 620 -48.13 30.67 -9.57
CA GLY A 620 -48.34 30.00 -8.28
C GLY A 620 -47.52 30.65 -7.16
N SER A 621 -48.21 31.26 -6.21
CA SER A 621 -47.78 32.28 -5.24
C SER A 621 -47.65 31.80 -3.79
N GLY A 622 -46.91 32.53 -2.95
CA GLY A 622 -47.12 32.67 -1.48
C GLY A 622 -45.82 32.66 -0.65
N THR A 623 -45.28 33.78 -0.15
CA THR A 623 -45.54 34.45 1.17
C THR A 623 -45.28 33.53 2.38
N ALA A 624 -44.58 33.86 3.49
CA ALA A 624 -44.02 35.07 4.10
C ALA A 624 -43.00 34.62 5.20
N ALA A 625 -41.91 35.34 5.51
CA ALA A 625 -41.74 36.34 6.59
C ALA A 625 -40.91 35.88 7.81
N PHE A 626 -39.89 36.71 8.10
CA PHE A 626 -39.35 37.18 9.39
C PHE A 626 -38.73 36.23 10.44
N GLY A 627 -37.54 36.62 10.93
CA GLY A 627 -37.06 36.21 12.25
C GLY A 627 -35.54 36.29 12.47
N SER A 628 -35.04 37.49 12.73
CA SER A 628 -33.68 37.83 13.20
C SER A 628 -33.24 37.13 14.51
N GLY A 629 -31.94 36.91 14.70
CA GLY A 629 -31.39 36.58 16.03
C GLY A 629 -29.88 36.32 16.07
N THR A 630 -29.13 37.37 16.30
CA THR A 630 -27.68 37.48 16.55
C THR A 630 -27.23 36.77 17.84
N ALA A 631 -26.08 36.09 17.84
CA ALA A 631 -25.20 35.87 19.01
C ALA A 631 -23.81 35.47 18.48
N ALA A 632 -22.84 36.41 18.44
CA ALA A 632 -21.92 36.75 19.52
C ALA A 632 -20.78 35.73 19.68
N SER A 633 -19.63 36.15 19.19
CA SER A 633 -18.30 35.58 19.42
C SER A 633 -17.96 35.51 20.91
N ASN A 634 -17.25 34.47 21.33
CA ASN A 634 -16.28 34.57 22.41
C ASN A 634 -15.01 33.81 22.01
N THR A 635 -13.98 34.60 21.73
CA THR A 635 -12.57 34.27 21.81
C THR A 635 -12.19 33.86 23.24
N GLU A 636 -11.52 32.73 23.40
CA GLU A 636 -10.79 32.43 24.62
C GLU A 636 -9.35 32.01 24.27
N THR A 637 -8.45 32.79 24.86
CA THR A 637 -7.00 32.73 24.82
C THR A 637 -6.45 31.64 25.73
N ALA A 638 -5.50 30.84 25.25
CA ALA A 638 -4.55 30.13 26.11
C ALA A 638 -3.27 29.75 25.33
N ASN A 639 -2.14 30.41 25.61
CA ASN A 639 -0.97 29.74 26.19
C ASN A 639 0.23 30.69 26.35
N THR A 640 0.67 30.84 27.59
CA THR A 640 2.06 31.10 27.95
C THR A 640 2.30 30.47 29.31
N THR A 641 3.09 29.40 29.33
CA THR A 641 3.96 29.08 30.47
C THR A 641 5.16 28.29 29.97
N ALA A 642 6.32 28.85 30.26
CA ALA A 642 7.61 28.20 30.20
C ALA A 642 7.85 27.47 31.53
N GLU A 643 8.38 26.24 31.44
CA GLU A 643 9.53 25.72 32.19
C GLU A 643 10.00 24.41 31.56
#